data_AF-A0A0V0QRE1-F1
#
_entry.id   AF-A0A0V0QRE1-F1
#
_cell.length_a   1.000
_cell.length_b   1.000
_cell.length_c   1.000
_cell.angle_alpha   90.00
_cell.angle_beta   90.00
_cell.angle_gamma   90.00
#
_symmetry.space_group_name_H-M   'P 1'
#
loop_
_entity.id
_entity.type
_entity.pdbx_description
1 polymer ?
#
loop_
_entity_poly.entity_id
_entity_poly.type
_entity_poly.pdbx_seq_one_letter_code
_entity_poly.pdbx_strand_id
1 'polypeptide(L)'
;MDIQKKNIQYDIEKLNDPLNPNNQFLSNWMEHLYPVIKDKSILDLTLPVYTIGEFAKSLSQTQKLNIIEQLDSGIRFIDMRAVYSEIKVNYSKYNWFGLHFLQTKSSLIDLCRPIKDWMKQHSKEILVVQITYHGDTCALDNESAYPGANKKAKQKFWQQFQDLFEEYLYKNESLLNMTSIKYLVETNQRMIVVTSNWEEFTNKSPYAINGCNFIDGIANSSIYTVEESYNFETNFFKNGTQYMQNAKQKNQFVVKNMINVEKVWSILYTTNDKIAIPIQDQQNAVFPIVSYIINQNLNYYCHNLSNNIYSDIEQDLDQIELNKQCKKNYEYANYFISKYPLYFYDNDYTGRNKNWPFNINNPFYSDWMSIMLPLIGDLNFFDLSVPGSHDSLTYDLSEIFADRANSIPLKLSFIMHRYLSKHFGAYGKTQAKCQTLTIKEQLDNGIRWLDLRAVLSQDTPTSLTQNWYGLHFMQTQTKLLDLSQQIRDWMDQHKEEIVVLQLTYHGEECYSETDYPGITTEQKRKFWKNFLEIFKDIAYNQDQYPQLNQMSINDMLDNNIRTVIYVSDYEEFTDSSPYAMNGCTVKQYGGSDIYEQQFAYQNEIEFFQNCSQIKAENKAQNLYTSKSMATSEDMNTILYSLLVNFLPDQQYQDTILKEQEKCSSSFQIPDNKFCPMTLLDVGNWANYYKQLTLDIALNNKYTFPNNIFFDQIYYEGTIKTGIITGELESNKQNQENSRYSLSAVVIKSNWNYVCNKDSLPGKLRTNCDIILPLLQTRIKKYSVYTFENINYGRLENWPQQN
;
A
#
# COMPACT_ATOMS: atom_id res chain seq x y z
N MET A 1 40.21 -4.01 46.30
CA MET A 1 40.45 -2.56 46.24
C MET A 1 40.66 -2.19 44.78
N ASP A 2 39.84 -1.42 44.08
CA ASP A 2 38.45 -1.01 44.21
C ASP A 2 38.15 -0.22 42.91
N ILE A 3 36.91 -0.38 42.42
CA ILE A 3 36.15 0.57 41.59
C ILE A 3 36.42 0.64 40.06
N GLN A 4 35.54 -0.07 39.36
CA GLN A 4 34.71 0.30 38.21
C GLN A 4 35.04 1.58 37.39
N LYS A 5 35.09 1.42 36.07
CA LYS A 5 34.26 2.19 35.13
C LYS A 5 33.98 1.38 33.86
N LYS A 6 32.70 1.10 33.63
CA LYS A 6 32.12 0.51 32.42
C LYS A 6 32.40 1.41 31.21
N ASN A 7 32.79 0.82 30.09
CA ASN A 7 32.42 1.31 28.76
C ASN A 7 32.18 0.10 27.87
N ILE A 8 30.94 0.01 27.38
CA ILE A 8 30.43 -0.99 26.45
C ILE A 8 31.01 -0.65 25.08
N GLN A 9 31.83 -1.54 24.55
CA GLN A 9 32.27 -1.53 23.16
C GLN A 9 31.20 -2.31 22.38
N TYR A 10 30.40 -1.61 21.58
CA TYR A 10 29.46 -2.24 20.64
C TYR A 10 30.26 -2.70 19.41
N ASP A 11 30.25 -4.00 19.15
CA ASP A 11 30.85 -4.64 17.98
C ASP A 11 30.13 -4.23 16.69
N ILE A 12 30.84 -3.54 15.81
CA ILE A 12 30.39 -3.15 14.46
C ILE A 12 30.55 -4.33 13.45
N GLU A 13 31.14 -5.46 13.86
CA GLU A 13 31.43 -6.57 12.96
C GLU A 13 30.24 -7.49 12.63
N LYS A 14 29.07 -7.32 13.26
CA LYS A 14 27.87 -8.15 12.97
C LYS A 14 26.95 -7.62 11.85
N LEU A 15 27.28 -6.50 11.20
CA LEU A 15 26.47 -5.94 10.11
C LEU A 15 26.82 -6.48 8.71
N ASN A 16 27.84 -7.34 8.59
CA ASN A 16 28.31 -7.91 7.33
C ASN A 16 28.20 -9.45 7.28
N ASP A 17 27.12 -10.03 7.81
CA ASP A 17 26.88 -11.47 7.64
C ASP A 17 26.36 -11.76 6.21
N PRO A 18 27.14 -12.44 5.34
CA PRO A 18 26.74 -12.76 3.96
C PRO A 18 25.66 -13.85 3.87
N LEU A 19 25.24 -14.44 5.00
CA LEU A 19 24.29 -15.55 5.05
C LEU A 19 22.86 -15.13 5.45
N ASN A 20 22.57 -13.82 5.53
CA ASN A 20 21.20 -13.35 5.76
C ASN A 20 20.45 -13.10 4.42
N PRO A 21 19.49 -13.97 4.03
CA PRO A 21 18.77 -13.84 2.77
C PRO A 21 17.95 -12.53 2.64
N ASN A 22 17.62 -11.87 3.75
CA ASN A 22 16.86 -10.61 3.74
C ASN A 22 17.70 -9.39 3.30
N ASN A 23 19.03 -9.46 3.38
CA ASN A 23 19.92 -8.42 2.83
C ASN A 23 20.14 -8.60 1.31
N GLN A 24 19.93 -9.81 0.79
CA GLN A 24 20.11 -10.11 -0.62
C GLN A 24 18.99 -9.49 -1.48
N PHE A 25 17.76 -9.37 -0.97
CA PHE A 25 16.67 -8.70 -1.69
C PHE A 25 16.94 -7.21 -1.92
N LEU A 26 17.51 -6.50 -0.94
CA LEU A 26 17.81 -5.06 -1.02
C LEU A 26 19.11 -4.74 -1.76
N SER A 27 20.14 -5.58 -1.56
CA SER A 27 21.33 -5.58 -2.41
C SER A 27 20.92 -5.85 -3.84
N ASN A 28 20.06 -6.84 -4.12
CA ASN A 28 19.55 -7.08 -5.48
C ASN A 28 18.63 -5.98 -5.98
N TRP A 29 17.78 -5.35 -5.16
CA TRP A 29 16.90 -4.27 -5.63
C TRP A 29 17.69 -3.04 -6.04
N MET A 30 18.69 -2.62 -5.24
CA MET A 30 19.57 -1.50 -5.57
C MET A 30 20.71 -1.88 -6.54
N GLU A 31 21.28 -3.09 -6.49
CA GLU A 31 22.28 -3.62 -7.43
C GLU A 31 21.68 -4.17 -8.74
N HIS A 32 20.35 -4.27 -8.87
CA HIS A 32 19.68 -4.46 -10.17
C HIS A 32 19.16 -3.13 -10.70
N LEU A 33 18.69 -2.21 -9.85
CA LEU A 33 18.48 -0.82 -10.29
C LEU A 33 19.80 -0.17 -10.71
N TYR A 34 20.93 -0.43 -10.06
CA TYR A 34 22.18 0.27 -10.34
C TYR A 34 22.76 -0.03 -11.73
N PRO A 35 22.79 -1.28 -12.25
CA PRO A 35 23.09 -1.59 -13.64
C PRO A 35 22.02 -1.06 -14.61
N VAL A 36 20.74 -1.09 -14.22
CA VAL A 36 19.63 -0.52 -15.01
C VAL A 36 19.72 1.02 -15.10
N ILE A 37 20.25 1.68 -14.07
CA ILE A 37 20.57 3.12 -14.02
C ILE A 37 21.89 3.41 -14.75
N LYS A 38 22.83 2.47 -14.79
CA LYS A 38 24.17 2.63 -15.38
C LYS A 38 24.21 2.25 -16.87
N ASP A 39 23.27 1.42 -17.33
CA ASP A 39 23.05 1.17 -18.75
C ASP A 39 22.44 2.43 -19.37
N LYS A 40 23.29 3.17 -20.11
CA LYS A 40 22.94 4.44 -20.74
C LYS A 40 21.73 4.34 -21.68
N SER A 41 21.34 3.13 -22.08
CA SER A 41 20.14 2.91 -22.91
C SER A 41 18.82 3.00 -22.12
N ILE A 42 18.85 2.82 -20.80
CA ILE A 42 17.66 2.82 -19.93
C ILE A 42 17.48 4.18 -19.21
N LEU A 43 18.52 5.01 -19.14
CA LEU A 43 18.43 6.41 -18.71
C LEU A 43 17.52 7.30 -19.60
N ASP A 44 17.10 6.79 -20.76
CA ASP A 44 16.07 7.39 -21.62
C ASP A 44 14.62 6.92 -21.27
N LEU A 45 14.45 6.05 -20.26
CA LEU A 45 13.14 5.86 -19.64
C LEU A 45 12.73 7.17 -18.99
N THR A 46 11.61 7.71 -19.46
CA THR A 46 10.97 8.94 -19.00
C THR A 46 10.34 8.82 -17.59
N LEU A 47 10.26 7.60 -17.05
CA LEU A 47 9.67 7.28 -15.74
C LEU A 47 10.32 8.02 -14.55
N PRO A 48 11.67 8.04 -14.43
CA PRO A 48 12.35 8.79 -13.39
C PRO A 48 12.25 10.29 -13.70
N VAL A 49 12.25 10.72 -14.95
CA VAL A 49 12.26 12.16 -15.27
C VAL A 49 10.97 12.87 -14.85
N TYR A 50 9.80 12.24 -14.98
CA TYR A 50 8.55 12.83 -14.48
C TYR A 50 8.41 12.72 -12.96
N THR A 51 8.74 11.55 -12.39
CA THR A 51 8.59 11.31 -10.94
C THR A 51 9.64 12.07 -10.12
N ILE A 52 10.92 11.95 -10.50
CA ILE A 52 12.00 12.80 -9.99
C ILE A 52 11.71 14.24 -10.38
N GLY A 53 11.13 14.52 -11.55
CA GLY A 53 10.77 15.88 -11.96
C GLY A 53 9.80 16.56 -10.99
N GLU A 54 8.67 15.92 -10.65
CA GLU A 54 7.72 16.50 -9.69
C GLU A 54 8.25 16.50 -8.25
N PHE A 55 9.00 15.47 -7.84
CA PHE A 55 9.69 15.45 -6.56
C PHE A 55 10.74 16.58 -6.46
N ALA A 56 11.63 16.66 -7.44
CA ALA A 56 12.66 17.70 -7.57
C ALA A 56 12.05 19.09 -7.69
N LYS A 57 10.90 19.24 -8.34
CA LYS A 57 10.16 20.50 -8.41
C LYS A 57 9.66 20.93 -7.04
N SER A 58 9.15 19.99 -6.24
CA SER A 58 8.76 20.29 -4.84
C SER A 58 9.95 20.75 -3.99
N LEU A 59 11.15 20.21 -4.23
CA LEU A 59 12.40 20.65 -3.58
C LEU A 59 12.97 21.94 -4.17
N SER A 60 12.71 22.22 -5.45
CA SER A 60 13.24 23.39 -6.17
C SER A 60 12.42 24.66 -5.95
N GLN A 61 11.13 24.52 -5.61
CA GLN A 61 10.22 25.66 -5.57
C GLN A 61 10.38 26.44 -4.25
N THR A 62 11.15 27.53 -4.31
CA THR A 62 11.35 28.46 -3.19
C THR A 62 10.28 29.55 -3.10
N GLN A 63 9.62 29.87 -4.21
CA GLN A 63 8.60 30.91 -4.29
C GLN A 63 7.28 30.39 -4.89
N LYS A 64 6.15 30.83 -4.32
CA LYS A 64 4.81 30.56 -4.87
C LYS A 64 4.31 31.66 -5.81
N LEU A 65 4.71 32.90 -5.55
CA LEU A 65 4.35 34.07 -6.35
C LEU A 65 5.22 34.16 -7.61
N ASN A 66 4.62 34.57 -8.72
CA ASN A 66 5.38 34.91 -9.92
C ASN A 66 6.15 36.23 -9.72
N ILE A 67 7.07 36.55 -10.63
CA ILE A 67 7.98 37.70 -10.44
C ILE A 67 7.24 39.04 -10.36
N ILE A 68 6.12 39.22 -11.07
CA ILE A 68 5.32 40.45 -11.00
C ILE A 68 4.58 40.54 -9.68
N GLU A 69 3.97 39.44 -9.22
CA GLU A 69 3.31 39.39 -7.92
C GLU A 69 4.31 39.68 -6.77
N GLN A 70 5.56 39.23 -6.88
CA GLN A 70 6.62 39.58 -5.93
C GLN A 70 6.92 41.09 -5.95
N LEU A 71 7.04 41.68 -7.15
CA LEU A 71 7.26 43.12 -7.30
C LEU A 71 6.07 43.94 -6.76
N ASP A 72 4.84 43.56 -7.08
CA ASP A 72 3.62 44.22 -6.57
C ASP A 72 3.49 44.08 -5.06
N SER A 73 4.07 43.01 -4.47
CA SER A 73 4.17 42.81 -3.02
C SER A 73 5.30 43.62 -2.37
N GLY A 74 6.02 44.46 -3.11
CA GLY A 74 7.06 45.35 -2.58
C GLY A 74 8.49 44.80 -2.62
N ILE A 75 8.73 43.63 -3.24
CA ILE A 75 10.09 43.10 -3.40
C ILE A 75 10.87 43.96 -4.41
N ARG A 76 12.09 44.38 -4.05
CA ARG A 76 12.97 45.22 -4.89
C ARG A 76 14.39 44.66 -5.07
N PHE A 77 14.68 43.54 -4.43
CA PHE A 77 15.91 42.79 -4.58
C PHE A 77 15.58 41.42 -5.18
N ILE A 78 16.18 41.08 -6.33
CA ILE A 78 15.92 39.84 -7.04
C ILE A 78 17.21 39.03 -7.13
N ASP A 79 17.24 37.87 -6.45
CA ASP A 79 18.28 36.85 -6.63
C ASP A 79 17.94 36.00 -7.88
N MET A 80 18.67 36.24 -8.97
CA MET A 80 18.60 35.46 -10.20
C MET A 80 19.79 34.50 -10.29
N ARG A 81 19.52 33.25 -9.98
CA ARG A 81 20.48 32.16 -10.19
C ARG A 81 20.41 31.68 -11.62
N ALA A 82 21.45 31.93 -12.40
CA ALA A 82 21.50 31.65 -13.84
C ALA A 82 22.31 30.38 -14.13
N VAL A 83 21.80 29.53 -15.01
CA VAL A 83 22.51 28.35 -15.53
C VAL A 83 22.47 28.33 -17.06
N TYR A 84 23.57 27.89 -17.67
CA TYR A 84 23.67 27.67 -19.11
C TYR A 84 23.44 26.19 -19.40
N SER A 85 22.29 25.87 -20.00
CA SER A 85 21.82 24.49 -20.18
C SER A 85 21.19 24.28 -21.55
N GLU A 86 21.06 23.02 -21.97
CA GLU A 86 20.46 22.62 -23.24
C GLU A 86 18.94 22.88 -23.28
N ILE A 87 18.45 23.34 -24.42
CA ILE A 87 17.02 23.44 -24.71
C ILE A 87 16.52 22.04 -25.07
N LYS A 88 15.77 21.40 -24.15
CA LYS A 88 15.19 20.06 -24.33
C LYS A 88 14.37 19.87 -25.62
N VAL A 89 13.87 20.94 -26.23
CA VAL A 89 13.04 20.86 -27.46
C VAL A 89 13.87 20.67 -28.74
N ASN A 90 15.21 20.83 -28.70
CA ASN A 90 15.99 20.83 -29.95
C ASN A 90 17.46 20.36 -29.85
N TYR A 91 17.86 19.66 -28.79
CA TYR A 91 19.14 18.91 -28.57
C TYR A 91 20.47 19.49 -29.12
N SER A 92 20.50 20.77 -29.53
CA SER A 92 21.60 21.40 -30.26
C SER A 92 21.72 22.90 -29.96
N LYS A 93 20.88 23.42 -29.07
CA LYS A 93 20.88 24.84 -28.68
C LYS A 93 20.92 24.95 -27.17
N TYR A 94 21.95 25.62 -26.66
CA TYR A 94 22.07 26.00 -25.26
C TYR A 94 21.45 27.40 -25.05
N ASN A 95 20.89 27.64 -23.86
CA ASN A 95 20.40 28.95 -23.45
C ASN A 95 20.56 29.14 -21.93
N TRP A 96 20.26 30.35 -21.46
CA TRP A 96 20.30 30.71 -20.05
C TRP A 96 18.93 30.55 -19.40
N PHE A 97 18.89 29.87 -18.26
CA PHE A 97 17.70 29.58 -17.47
C PHE A 97 17.90 29.97 -16.01
N GLY A 98 16.80 30.17 -15.27
CA GLY A 98 16.86 30.23 -13.81
C GLY A 98 17.15 28.84 -13.24
N LEU A 99 17.93 28.75 -12.16
CA LEU A 99 18.33 27.50 -11.52
C LEU A 99 18.12 27.55 -10.01
N HIS A 100 17.58 26.47 -9.45
CA HIS A 100 17.90 26.10 -8.07
C HIS A 100 18.39 24.66 -8.05
N PHE A 101 17.46 23.70 -8.04
CA PHE A 101 17.73 22.29 -8.26
C PHE A 101 17.21 21.82 -9.63
N LEU A 102 16.09 22.38 -10.09
CA LEU A 102 15.63 22.32 -11.48
C LEU A 102 15.81 23.66 -12.21
N GLN A 103 15.93 23.59 -13.54
CA GLN A 103 15.92 24.78 -14.39
C GLN A 103 14.49 25.29 -14.65
N THR A 104 14.34 26.60 -14.88
CA THR A 104 13.07 27.19 -15.30
C THR A 104 12.62 26.70 -16.68
N LYS A 105 11.30 26.68 -16.90
CA LYS A 105 10.72 26.29 -18.21
C LYS A 105 11.04 27.30 -19.31
N SER A 106 11.06 28.60 -18.97
CA SER A 106 11.37 29.70 -19.88
C SER A 106 12.81 30.17 -19.71
N SER A 107 13.40 30.74 -20.76
CA SER A 107 14.73 31.33 -20.65
C SER A 107 14.73 32.50 -19.66
N LEU A 108 15.89 32.77 -19.07
CA LEU A 108 16.02 33.83 -18.09
C LEU A 108 15.70 35.22 -18.69
N ILE A 109 16.03 35.44 -19.97
CA ILE A 109 15.65 36.67 -20.69
C ILE A 109 14.13 36.77 -20.86
N ASP A 110 13.44 35.67 -21.18
CA ASP A 110 11.97 35.68 -21.28
C ASP A 110 11.32 35.99 -19.94
N LEU A 111 11.87 35.47 -18.84
CA LEU A 111 11.43 35.76 -17.47
C LEU A 111 11.68 37.21 -17.06
N CYS A 112 12.66 37.89 -17.67
CA CYS A 112 12.96 39.29 -17.42
C CYS A 112 12.06 40.27 -18.18
N ARG A 113 11.42 39.87 -19.29
CA ARG A 113 10.58 40.81 -20.08
C ARG A 113 9.43 41.43 -19.27
N PRO A 114 8.67 40.65 -18.45
CA PRO A 114 7.65 41.24 -17.59
C PRO A 114 8.21 42.29 -16.62
N ILE A 115 9.43 42.11 -16.10
CA ILE A 115 10.09 43.08 -15.21
C ILE A 115 10.28 44.43 -15.92
N LYS A 116 10.69 44.41 -17.19
CA LYS A 116 10.81 45.64 -18.00
C LYS A 116 9.48 46.37 -18.11
N ASP A 117 8.42 45.64 -18.44
CA ASP A 117 7.10 46.24 -18.60
C ASP A 117 6.54 46.76 -17.27
N TRP A 118 6.84 46.08 -16.16
CA TRP A 118 6.55 46.56 -14.82
C TRP A 118 7.31 47.86 -14.49
N MET A 119 8.61 47.94 -14.81
CA MET A 119 9.42 49.15 -14.57
C MET A 119 8.98 50.37 -15.39
N LYS A 120 8.40 50.16 -16.58
CA LYS A 120 7.77 51.23 -17.38
C LYS A 120 6.56 51.83 -16.66
N GLN A 121 5.76 50.98 -16.04
CA GLN A 121 4.55 51.40 -15.31
C GLN A 121 4.88 52.01 -13.94
N HIS A 122 6.04 51.66 -13.38
CA HIS A 122 6.47 52.08 -12.05
C HIS A 122 7.73 52.96 -12.11
N SER A 123 7.57 54.18 -12.66
CA SER A 123 8.69 55.08 -12.99
C SER A 123 9.54 55.57 -11.80
N LYS A 124 9.08 55.36 -10.57
CA LYS A 124 9.78 55.78 -9.34
C LYS A 124 10.45 54.62 -8.60
N GLU A 125 10.24 53.39 -9.05
CA GLU A 125 10.76 52.19 -8.40
C GLU A 125 12.18 51.88 -8.87
N ILE A 126 12.98 51.33 -7.97
CA ILE A 126 14.37 50.91 -8.20
C ILE A 126 14.49 49.43 -7.90
N LEU A 127 15.15 48.69 -8.78
CA LEU A 127 15.44 47.27 -8.60
C LEU A 127 16.94 47.02 -8.44
N VAL A 128 17.27 46.10 -7.53
CA VAL A 128 18.59 45.50 -7.44
C VAL A 128 18.46 44.06 -7.93
N VAL A 129 19.19 43.72 -8.99
CA VAL A 129 19.18 42.40 -9.59
C VAL A 129 20.55 41.77 -9.40
N GLN A 130 20.59 40.65 -8.70
CA GLN A 130 21.79 39.84 -8.55
C GLN A 130 21.74 38.68 -9.54
N ILE A 131 22.76 38.53 -10.39
CA ILE A 131 22.89 37.43 -11.34
C ILE A 131 24.11 36.59 -10.96
N THR A 132 23.87 35.39 -10.44
CA THR A 132 24.93 34.49 -9.94
C THR A 132 24.70 33.04 -10.33
N TYR A 133 25.67 32.17 -10.05
CA TYR A 133 25.48 30.71 -10.07
C TYR A 133 25.48 30.20 -8.63
N HIS A 134 24.42 29.46 -8.27
CA HIS A 134 24.15 28.97 -6.90
C HIS A 134 24.14 30.03 -5.78
N GLY A 135 24.05 31.33 -6.09
CA GLY A 135 24.08 32.39 -5.09
C GLY A 135 25.48 32.85 -4.70
N ASP A 136 26.54 32.30 -5.31
CA ASP A 136 27.90 32.74 -5.06
C ASP A 136 28.15 34.08 -5.75
N THR A 137 28.33 35.12 -4.93
CA THR A 137 28.59 36.49 -5.35
C THR A 137 30.03 36.69 -5.83
N CYS A 138 30.91 35.76 -5.48
CA CYS A 138 32.36 35.87 -5.59
C CYS A 138 33.01 34.75 -6.40
N ALA A 139 32.27 33.95 -7.18
CA ALA A 139 32.87 32.91 -8.01
C ALA A 139 33.85 33.55 -9.05
N LEU A 140 35.15 33.34 -8.84
CA LEU A 140 36.23 34.02 -9.59
C LEU A 140 36.75 33.24 -10.80
N ASP A 141 36.53 31.92 -10.86
CA ASP A 141 36.98 31.09 -11.97
C ASP A 141 35.83 30.64 -12.89
N ASN A 142 36.19 30.20 -14.09
CA ASN A 142 35.23 29.92 -15.15
C ASN A 142 34.43 28.64 -14.96
N GLU A 143 34.98 27.68 -14.21
CA GLU A 143 34.33 26.39 -13.96
C GLU A 143 33.39 26.47 -12.75
N SER A 144 33.73 27.24 -11.71
CA SER A 144 32.87 27.44 -10.54
C SER A 144 31.74 28.44 -10.76
N ALA A 145 31.92 29.45 -11.62
CA ALA A 145 30.94 30.52 -11.75
C ALA A 145 29.80 30.21 -12.73
N TYR A 146 30.01 29.44 -13.80
CA TYR A 146 28.93 29.04 -14.74
C TYR A 146 29.39 27.83 -15.58
N PRO A 147 29.27 26.60 -15.06
CA PRO A 147 29.73 25.40 -15.76
C PRO A 147 29.15 25.28 -17.17
N GLY A 148 29.99 24.88 -18.14
CA GLY A 148 29.59 24.68 -19.54
C GLY A 148 29.40 25.97 -20.37
N ALA A 149 29.37 27.15 -19.75
CA ALA A 149 29.28 28.43 -20.46
C ALA A 149 30.68 28.97 -20.81
N ASN A 150 31.01 29.08 -22.10
CA ASN A 150 32.20 29.82 -22.51
C ASN A 150 31.99 31.35 -22.42
N LYS A 151 33.09 32.10 -22.40
CA LYS A 151 33.10 33.58 -22.37
C LYS A 151 32.13 34.22 -23.38
N LYS A 152 32.08 33.73 -24.61
CA LYS A 152 31.19 34.25 -25.67
C LYS A 152 29.71 34.05 -25.31
N ALA A 153 29.33 32.91 -24.72
CA ALA A 153 27.97 32.64 -24.30
C ALA A 153 27.53 33.53 -23.12
N LYS A 154 28.42 33.75 -22.15
CA LYS A 154 28.20 34.67 -21.02
C LYS A 154 27.98 36.10 -21.52
N GLN A 155 28.90 36.60 -22.34
CA GLN A 155 28.83 37.96 -22.90
C GLN A 155 27.64 38.16 -23.83
N LYS A 156 27.22 37.11 -24.57
CA LYS A 156 26.01 37.16 -25.39
C LYS A 156 24.75 37.33 -24.52
N PHE A 157 24.64 36.58 -23.41
CA PHE A 157 23.53 36.75 -22.48
C PHE A 157 23.54 38.12 -21.83
N TRP A 158 24.71 38.58 -21.38
CA TRP A 158 24.86 39.93 -20.85
C TRP A 158 24.40 40.98 -21.86
N GLN A 159 24.80 40.87 -23.12
CA GLN A 159 24.34 41.78 -24.17
C GLN A 159 22.82 41.75 -24.32
N GLN A 160 22.19 40.57 -24.33
CA GLN A 160 20.73 40.46 -24.41
C GLN A 160 20.03 41.09 -23.19
N PHE A 161 20.60 40.91 -21.99
CA PHE A 161 20.10 41.53 -20.78
C PHE A 161 20.25 43.06 -20.83
N GLN A 162 21.41 43.53 -21.29
CA GLN A 162 21.70 44.94 -21.49
C GLN A 162 20.75 45.57 -22.51
N ASP A 163 20.57 44.97 -23.68
CA ASP A 163 19.62 45.43 -24.71
C ASP A 163 18.18 45.49 -24.17
N LEU A 164 17.82 44.55 -23.27
CA LEU A 164 16.49 44.55 -22.65
C LEU A 164 16.32 45.74 -21.69
N PHE A 165 17.32 46.08 -20.90
CA PHE A 165 17.22 47.06 -19.80
C PHE A 165 18.05 48.33 -19.98
N GLU A 166 18.64 48.59 -21.15
CA GLU A 166 19.63 49.67 -21.37
C GLU A 166 19.21 51.02 -20.78
N GLU A 167 17.94 51.41 -20.99
CA GLU A 167 17.39 52.67 -20.50
C GLU A 167 17.25 52.78 -18.96
N TYR A 168 17.32 51.63 -18.25
CA TYR A 168 17.18 51.54 -16.79
C TYR A 168 18.49 51.26 -16.05
N LEU A 169 19.53 50.78 -16.74
CA LEU A 169 20.72 50.28 -16.06
C LEU A 169 21.53 51.39 -15.39
N TYR A 170 21.92 51.16 -14.14
CA TYR A 170 22.87 51.99 -13.44
C TYR A 170 24.24 51.91 -14.10
N LYS A 171 24.81 53.06 -14.44
CA LYS A 171 26.15 53.17 -15.01
C LYS A 171 27.15 53.43 -13.89
N ASN A 172 28.04 52.49 -13.63
CA ASN A 172 29.03 52.48 -12.56
C ASN A 172 30.22 53.43 -12.84
N GLU A 173 29.94 54.68 -13.22
CA GLU A 173 30.92 55.76 -13.38
C GLU A 173 31.12 56.57 -12.10
N SER A 174 30.18 56.44 -11.15
CA SER A 174 30.25 57.03 -9.81
C SER A 174 30.18 55.93 -8.75
N LEU A 175 30.79 56.14 -7.58
CA LEU A 175 30.67 55.17 -6.49
C LEU A 175 29.20 55.11 -6.06
N LEU A 176 28.58 53.92 -6.13
CA LEU A 176 27.16 53.74 -5.83
C LEU A 176 26.78 54.22 -4.41
N ASN A 177 27.72 54.17 -3.46
CA ASN A 177 27.54 54.70 -2.09
C ASN A 177 27.39 56.22 -2.01
N MET A 178 27.77 56.96 -3.06
CA MET A 178 27.60 58.42 -3.18
C MET A 178 26.40 58.79 -4.06
N THR A 179 25.73 57.82 -4.69
CA THR A 179 24.62 58.06 -5.60
C THR A 179 23.30 58.08 -4.84
N SER A 180 22.59 59.22 -4.88
CA SER A 180 21.29 59.32 -4.21
C SER A 180 20.19 58.58 -4.98
N ILE A 181 19.21 58.02 -4.26
CA ILE A 181 17.99 57.44 -4.85
C ILE A 181 17.29 58.44 -5.79
N LYS A 182 17.23 59.72 -5.40
CA LYS A 182 16.66 60.79 -6.23
C LYS A 182 17.35 60.89 -7.59
N TYR A 183 18.68 60.85 -7.60
CA TYR A 183 19.45 60.87 -8.84
C TYR A 183 19.16 59.65 -9.73
N LEU A 184 19.08 58.45 -9.14
CA LEU A 184 18.74 57.22 -9.88
C LEU A 184 17.38 57.32 -10.56
N VAL A 185 16.37 57.87 -9.87
CA VAL A 185 15.03 58.08 -10.43
C VAL A 185 15.03 59.17 -11.50
N GLU A 186 15.64 60.32 -11.24
CA GLU A 186 15.65 61.47 -12.16
C GLU A 186 16.42 61.20 -13.45
N THR A 187 17.43 60.32 -13.41
CA THR A 187 18.23 59.91 -14.58
C THR A 187 17.75 58.61 -15.22
N ASN A 188 16.63 58.06 -14.73
CA ASN A 188 16.09 56.74 -15.11
C ASN A 188 17.04 55.55 -14.90
N GLN A 189 18.16 55.72 -14.20
CA GLN A 189 19.09 54.63 -13.82
C GLN A 189 18.55 53.81 -12.64
N ARG A 190 17.46 53.08 -12.86
CA ARG A 190 16.63 52.45 -11.83
C ARG A 190 16.82 50.93 -11.70
N MET A 191 17.80 50.34 -12.38
CA MET A 191 18.18 48.93 -12.23
C MET A 191 19.67 48.82 -11.92
N ILE A 192 20.00 48.39 -10.71
CA ILE A 192 21.36 48.10 -10.27
C ILE A 192 21.60 46.61 -10.47
N VAL A 193 22.58 46.25 -11.29
CA VAL A 193 22.90 44.84 -11.56
C VAL A 193 24.21 44.45 -10.91
N VAL A 194 24.18 43.36 -10.16
CA VAL A 194 25.32 42.78 -9.46
C VAL A 194 25.55 41.40 -10.04
N THR A 195 26.77 41.06 -10.42
CA THR A 195 27.05 39.77 -11.05
C THR A 195 28.37 39.17 -10.59
N SER A 196 28.39 37.84 -10.42
CA SER A 196 29.62 37.06 -10.19
C SER A 196 30.44 36.97 -11.48
N ASN A 197 31.76 36.84 -11.37
CA ASN A 197 32.66 36.79 -12.53
C ASN A 197 32.42 37.96 -13.51
N TRP A 198 32.23 39.17 -12.99
CA TRP A 198 31.87 40.37 -13.76
C TRP A 198 32.78 40.62 -14.96
N GLU A 199 34.09 40.42 -14.81
CA GLU A 199 35.07 40.65 -15.86
C GLU A 199 34.82 39.77 -17.08
N GLU A 200 34.62 38.47 -16.89
CA GLU A 200 34.34 37.58 -18.01
C GLU A 200 32.90 37.68 -18.48
N PHE A 201 31.95 37.70 -17.53
CA PHE A 201 30.52 37.63 -17.79
C PHE A 201 30.02 38.82 -18.60
N THR A 202 30.49 40.02 -18.24
CA THR A 202 30.01 41.27 -18.82
C THR A 202 31.01 41.95 -19.75
N ASN A 203 32.23 41.41 -19.86
CA ASN A 203 33.37 42.09 -20.49
C ASN A 203 33.69 43.44 -19.84
N LYS A 204 33.64 43.50 -18.51
CA LYS A 204 33.81 44.75 -17.73
C LYS A 204 32.79 45.84 -18.09
N SER A 205 31.54 45.45 -18.35
CA SER A 205 30.50 46.44 -18.68
C SER A 205 30.34 47.44 -17.53
N PRO A 206 30.27 48.75 -17.81
CA PRO A 206 30.00 49.75 -16.77
C PRO A 206 28.58 49.64 -16.22
N TYR A 207 27.68 48.86 -16.85
CA TYR A 207 26.30 48.68 -16.41
C TYR A 207 26.11 47.52 -15.42
N ALA A 208 27.21 46.91 -14.98
CA ALA A 208 27.21 45.87 -13.96
C ALA A 208 28.26 46.17 -12.89
N ILE A 209 27.95 45.76 -11.67
CA ILE A 209 28.84 45.85 -10.52
C ILE A 209 29.43 44.48 -10.26
N ASN A 210 30.74 44.44 -10.00
CA ASN A 210 31.42 43.24 -9.54
C ASN A 210 30.84 42.81 -8.19
N GLY A 211 30.21 41.63 -8.15
CA GLY A 211 29.60 41.05 -6.95
C GLY A 211 30.56 40.98 -5.76
N CYS A 212 31.83 40.66 -6.01
CA CYS A 212 32.87 40.59 -4.97
C CYS A 212 33.09 41.92 -4.24
N ASN A 213 32.84 43.04 -4.92
CA ASN A 213 33.07 44.38 -4.39
C ASN A 213 31.79 45.01 -3.82
N PHE A 214 30.63 44.45 -4.15
CA PHE A 214 29.33 45.03 -3.78
C PHE A 214 28.81 44.50 -2.45
N ILE A 215 29.07 43.23 -2.14
CA ILE A 215 28.59 42.57 -0.92
C ILE A 215 29.82 42.24 -0.07
N ASP A 216 30.32 43.24 0.66
CA ASP A 216 31.43 43.06 1.60
C ASP A 216 30.89 42.42 2.90
N GLY A 217 31.05 41.10 3.03
CA GLY A 217 30.78 40.36 4.27
C GLY A 217 29.33 39.89 4.48
N ILE A 218 29.19 38.68 5.03
CA ILE A 218 27.94 37.98 5.41
C ILE A 218 27.26 37.16 4.29
N ALA A 219 28.03 36.53 3.40
CA ALA A 219 27.63 35.25 2.78
C ALA A 219 28.51 34.09 3.28
N ASN A 220 28.90 34.12 4.56
CA ASN A 220 29.42 32.96 5.28
C ASN A 220 28.28 32.11 5.88
N SER A 221 27.09 32.11 5.23
CA SER A 221 25.95 31.29 5.65
C SER A 221 25.84 29.96 4.89
N SER A 222 26.80 29.60 4.03
CA SER A 222 26.99 28.21 3.64
C SER A 222 28.03 27.58 4.55
N ILE A 223 27.56 26.75 5.50
CA ILE A 223 28.37 25.82 6.29
C ILE A 223 29.10 24.76 5.42
N TYR A 224 29.04 24.89 4.09
CA TYR A 224 29.69 24.01 3.14
C TYR A 224 30.34 24.85 2.04
N THR A 225 31.62 24.63 1.79
CA THR A 225 32.33 25.11 0.60
C THR A 225 31.56 24.67 -0.67
N VAL A 226 31.74 25.37 -1.80
CA VAL A 226 31.15 24.98 -3.10
C VAL A 226 31.50 23.52 -3.45
N GLU A 227 32.72 23.10 -3.10
CA GLU A 227 33.18 21.73 -3.22
C GLU A 227 32.40 20.78 -2.29
N GLU A 228 32.08 21.17 -1.05
CA GLU A 228 31.25 20.37 -0.14
C GLU A 228 29.76 20.36 -0.50
N SER A 229 29.19 21.42 -1.08
CA SER A 229 27.78 21.41 -1.55
C SER A 229 27.63 20.60 -2.83
N TYR A 230 28.57 20.77 -3.77
CA TYR A 230 28.67 19.92 -4.95
C TYR A 230 28.94 18.46 -4.55
N ASN A 231 29.86 18.20 -3.64
CA ASN A 231 30.09 16.86 -3.09
C ASN A 231 28.91 16.36 -2.26
N PHE A 232 28.14 17.22 -1.58
CA PHE A 232 26.95 16.82 -0.83
C PHE A 232 25.87 16.35 -1.78
N GLU A 233 25.55 17.12 -2.82
CA GLU A 233 24.56 16.72 -3.83
C GLU A 233 25.05 15.48 -4.61
N THR A 234 26.29 15.49 -5.07
CA THR A 234 26.86 14.37 -5.87
C THR A 234 27.07 13.10 -5.04
N ASN A 235 27.47 13.20 -3.76
CA ASN A 235 27.61 12.05 -2.85
C ASN A 235 26.31 11.65 -2.16
N PHE A 236 25.30 12.53 -2.06
CA PHE A 236 23.95 12.13 -1.64
C PHE A 236 23.36 11.16 -2.66
N PHE A 237 23.54 11.42 -3.96
CA PHE A 237 23.12 10.51 -5.02
C PHE A 237 24.04 9.30 -5.23
N LYS A 238 25.36 9.42 -4.99
CA LYS A 238 26.29 8.29 -5.16
C LYS A 238 26.46 7.39 -3.93
N ASN A 239 26.40 7.94 -2.72
CA ASN A 239 26.84 7.32 -1.47
C ASN A 239 25.98 7.72 -0.25
N GLY A 240 24.72 8.12 -0.45
CA GLY A 240 23.86 8.70 0.60
C GLY A 240 23.77 7.89 1.90
N THR A 241 23.98 6.57 1.81
CA THR A 241 24.01 5.66 2.96
C THR A 241 25.29 5.78 3.81
N GLN A 242 26.46 5.94 3.18
CA GLN A 242 27.78 5.98 3.85
C GLN A 242 28.08 7.36 4.47
N TYR A 243 27.62 8.45 3.84
CA TYR A 243 27.82 9.80 4.36
C TYR A 243 27.00 10.06 5.64
N MET A 244 25.80 9.49 5.73
CA MET A 244 24.92 9.56 6.91
C MET A 244 25.46 8.77 8.11
N GLN A 245 26.20 7.69 7.88
CA GLN A 245 26.87 6.93 8.94
C GLN A 245 28.05 7.72 9.54
N ASN A 246 28.81 8.44 8.71
CA ASN A 246 29.91 9.30 9.16
C ASN A 246 29.43 10.60 9.84
N ALA A 247 28.30 11.17 9.41
CA ALA A 247 27.70 12.35 10.04
C ALA A 247 27.19 12.07 11.47
N LYS A 248 26.76 10.83 11.77
CA LYS A 248 26.37 10.38 13.12
C LYS A 248 27.53 10.37 14.12
N GLN A 249 28.77 10.22 13.65
CA GLN A 249 29.97 10.19 14.50
C GLN A 249 30.53 11.59 14.84
N LYS A 250 30.15 12.64 14.10
CA LYS A 250 30.80 13.97 14.22
C LYS A 250 29.94 15.12 14.73
N ASN A 251 28.64 14.93 15.03
CA ASN A 251 27.78 16.04 15.47
C ASN A 251 27.15 15.82 16.86
N GLN A 252 27.90 16.18 17.91
CA GLN A 252 27.36 16.43 19.25
C GLN A 252 27.15 17.93 19.56
N PHE A 253 27.25 18.84 18.57
CA PHE A 253 27.26 20.28 18.86
C PHE A 253 26.13 21.15 18.25
N VAL A 254 25.15 20.57 17.55
CA VAL A 254 24.09 21.38 16.86
C VAL A 254 22.67 21.15 17.40
N VAL A 255 22.49 20.51 18.56
CA VAL A 255 21.14 20.29 19.14
C VAL A 255 20.68 21.43 20.07
N LYS A 256 21.40 22.57 20.16
CA LYS A 256 21.07 23.61 21.15
C LYS A 256 20.39 24.89 20.66
N ASN A 257 20.02 25.04 19.38
CA ASN A 257 19.40 26.29 18.89
C ASN A 257 18.23 26.09 17.89
N MET A 258 17.30 25.18 18.20
CA MET A 258 15.97 25.14 17.54
C MET A 258 14.83 24.98 18.56
N ILE A 259 14.84 25.84 19.58
CA ILE A 259 13.66 26.11 20.42
C ILE A 259 13.44 27.62 20.38
N ASN A 260 12.62 28.09 19.43
CA ASN A 260 11.76 29.27 19.53
C ASN A 260 11.08 29.55 18.18
N VAL A 261 10.09 28.73 17.83
CA VAL A 261 9.05 29.08 16.84
C VAL A 261 7.68 28.68 17.39
N GLU A 262 7.37 29.14 18.61
CA GLU A 262 6.04 28.94 19.23
C GLU A 262 5.37 30.26 19.65
N LYS A 263 5.85 31.40 19.16
CA LYS A 263 5.20 32.70 19.36
C LYS A 263 5.34 33.55 18.09
N VAL A 264 4.35 33.50 17.19
CA VAL A 264 3.73 34.62 16.41
C VAL A 264 2.65 34.02 15.50
N TRP A 265 1.62 33.36 16.05
CA TRP A 265 0.37 33.06 15.33
C TRP A 265 -0.85 33.16 16.27
N SER A 266 -0.84 34.16 17.16
CA SER A 266 -2.02 34.61 17.89
C SER A 266 -2.19 36.10 17.64
N ILE A 267 -3.18 36.47 16.82
CA ILE A 267 -3.97 37.72 16.77
C ILE A 267 -4.80 37.71 15.46
N LEU A 268 -6.13 37.89 15.59
CA LEU A 268 -7.23 37.94 14.58
C LEU A 268 -7.77 36.54 14.17
N TYR A 269 -8.96 36.06 14.53
CA TYR A 269 -10.26 36.69 14.76
C TYR A 269 -11.07 35.96 15.87
N THR A 270 -11.52 36.73 16.86
CA THR A 270 -12.79 36.56 17.60
C THR A 270 -13.76 37.60 17.01
N THR A 271 -15.08 37.48 16.88
CA THR A 271 -16.18 36.87 17.65
C THR A 271 -17.33 36.53 16.67
N ASN A 272 -18.20 35.54 16.89
CA ASN A 272 -19.39 35.68 17.73
C ASN A 272 -20.03 34.34 18.11
N ASP A 273 -20.62 34.39 19.31
CA ASP A 273 -21.16 33.37 20.19
C ASP A 273 -22.45 32.63 19.77
N LYS A 274 -22.52 31.36 20.25
CA LYS A 274 -23.59 30.67 21.03
C LYS A 274 -24.97 30.46 20.37
N ILE A 275 -25.58 29.27 20.50
CA ILE A 275 -26.31 28.80 21.71
C ILE A 275 -26.37 27.25 21.76
N ALA A 276 -26.11 26.69 22.95
CA ALA A 276 -26.38 25.30 23.39
C ALA A 276 -27.87 25.18 23.85
N ILE A 277 -28.53 24.04 24.09
CA ILE A 277 -28.31 22.98 25.11
C ILE A 277 -29.24 21.73 24.78
N PRO A 278 -29.38 20.65 25.60
CA PRO A 278 -28.99 19.26 25.27
C PRO A 278 -30.17 18.24 25.37
N ILE A 279 -29.88 16.92 25.38
CA ILE A 279 -30.51 15.78 26.13
C ILE A 279 -30.07 14.48 25.41
N GLN A 280 -29.20 13.62 25.94
CA GLN A 280 -29.35 12.56 26.96
C GLN A 280 -30.16 11.30 26.57
N ASP A 281 -29.41 10.18 26.46
CA ASP A 281 -29.64 8.83 27.00
C ASP A 281 -30.65 7.80 26.43
N GLN A 282 -30.10 6.58 26.27
CA GLN A 282 -30.63 5.21 26.49
C GLN A 282 -31.19 4.32 25.35
N GLN A 283 -30.44 3.22 25.16
CA GLN A 283 -30.82 1.78 25.20
C GLN A 283 -31.58 1.06 24.06
N ASN A 284 -30.86 0.06 23.51
CA ASN A 284 -31.18 -1.36 23.35
C ASN A 284 -32.41 -1.88 22.55
N ALA A 285 -32.06 -2.60 21.49
CA ALA A 285 -32.45 -3.98 21.12
C ALA A 285 -33.90 -4.33 20.69
N VAL A 286 -33.94 -5.33 19.76
CA VAL A 286 -35.03 -6.25 19.34
C VAL A 286 -35.61 -6.05 17.92
N PHE A 287 -35.08 -6.83 16.96
CA PHE A 287 -35.72 -7.34 15.72
C PHE A 287 -36.71 -8.50 16.09
N PRO A 288 -37.53 -9.13 15.21
CA PRO A 288 -38.36 -8.74 14.04
C PRO A 288 -39.81 -9.33 14.06
N ILE A 289 -40.72 -8.95 13.11
CA ILE A 289 -41.87 -9.74 12.51
C ILE A 289 -42.70 -8.85 11.54
N VAL A 290 -42.15 -8.24 10.48
CA VAL A 290 -43.00 -7.45 9.52
C VAL A 290 -42.71 -7.66 8.02
N SER A 291 -41.71 -8.44 7.61
CA SER A 291 -41.47 -8.63 6.16
C SER A 291 -42.41 -9.63 5.46
N TYR A 292 -43.35 -10.26 6.17
CA TYR A 292 -44.35 -11.17 5.57
C TYR A 292 -45.71 -10.50 5.28
N ILE A 293 -45.93 -9.24 5.69
CA ILE A 293 -47.23 -8.55 5.47
C ILE A 293 -47.12 -7.34 4.51
N ILE A 294 -45.92 -6.83 4.23
CA ILE A 294 -45.77 -5.63 3.38
C ILE A 294 -45.89 -5.91 1.88
N ASN A 295 -45.78 -7.16 1.42
CA ASN A 295 -45.96 -7.49 0.00
C ASN A 295 -47.44 -7.70 -0.42
N GLN A 296 -48.40 -7.44 0.47
CA GLN A 296 -49.83 -7.45 0.16
C GLN A 296 -50.50 -6.07 0.25
N ASN A 297 -49.76 -4.99 0.54
CA ASN A 297 -50.37 -3.66 0.72
C ASN A 297 -49.80 -2.53 -0.15
N LEU A 298 -48.77 -2.77 -0.98
CA LEU A 298 -48.29 -1.76 -1.95
C LEU A 298 -49.14 -1.69 -3.23
N ASN A 299 -49.96 -2.70 -3.51
CA ASN A 299 -50.99 -2.63 -4.57
C ASN A 299 -52.26 -1.88 -4.13
N TYR A 300 -52.40 -1.54 -2.84
CA TYR A 300 -53.61 -0.88 -2.32
C TYR A 300 -53.52 0.67 -2.36
N TYR A 301 -52.30 1.24 -2.37
CA TYR A 301 -52.12 2.70 -2.30
C TYR A 301 -52.04 3.43 -3.65
N CYS A 302 -51.87 2.71 -4.76
CA CYS A 302 -51.93 3.31 -6.10
C CYS A 302 -53.33 3.27 -6.73
N HIS A 303 -54.32 2.64 -6.07
CA HIS A 303 -55.66 2.44 -6.65
C HIS A 303 -56.81 3.21 -5.99
N ASN A 304 -56.54 4.10 -5.02
CA ASN A 304 -57.57 4.91 -4.35
C ASN A 304 -57.28 6.43 -4.38
N LEU A 305 -56.86 6.94 -5.54
CA LEU A 305 -56.90 8.37 -5.90
C LEU A 305 -57.99 8.66 -6.94
N SER A 306 -59.16 8.04 -6.80
CA SER A 306 -60.37 8.47 -7.49
C SER A 306 -61.55 8.28 -6.55
N ASN A 307 -61.90 9.33 -5.79
CA ASN A 307 -63.26 9.67 -5.36
C ASN A 307 -63.23 10.81 -4.32
N ASN A 308 -63.15 12.06 -4.78
CA ASN A 308 -64.19 13.07 -4.51
C ASN A 308 -63.78 14.44 -5.09
N ILE A 309 -64.82 15.15 -5.52
CA ILE A 309 -64.86 16.27 -6.47
C ILE A 309 -64.93 17.63 -5.71
N TYR A 310 -64.55 18.69 -6.43
CA TYR A 310 -64.71 20.15 -6.22
C TYR A 310 -63.52 20.83 -5.52
N SER A 311 -62.89 21.86 -6.06
CA SER A 311 -63.06 22.66 -7.29
C SER A 311 -61.78 23.47 -7.54
N ASP A 312 -61.60 23.86 -8.80
CA ASP A 312 -60.78 24.97 -9.30
C ASP A 312 -59.26 24.77 -9.54
N ILE A 313 -59.00 24.85 -10.84
CA ILE A 313 -57.77 25.08 -11.62
C ILE A 313 -57.08 26.36 -11.07
N GLU A 314 -55.76 26.44 -10.85
CA GLU A 314 -54.70 26.48 -11.86
C GLU A 314 -53.32 26.46 -11.17
N GLN A 315 -52.40 25.63 -11.70
CA GLN A 315 -50.93 25.68 -11.58
C GLN A 315 -50.27 25.45 -10.21
N ASP A 316 -49.87 24.20 -9.95
CA ASP A 316 -48.64 23.90 -9.22
C ASP A 316 -47.74 22.95 -10.01
N LEU A 317 -46.50 23.38 -10.23
CA LEU A 317 -45.41 22.65 -10.88
C LEU A 317 -44.94 21.42 -10.06
N ASP A 318 -45.45 21.24 -8.84
CA ASP A 318 -45.04 20.21 -7.88
C ASP A 318 -45.54 18.80 -8.24
N GLN A 319 -46.62 18.68 -9.02
CA GLN A 319 -47.17 17.37 -9.43
C GLN A 319 -46.37 16.70 -10.57
N ILE A 320 -45.57 17.47 -11.30
CA ILE A 320 -44.62 16.96 -12.30
C ILE A 320 -43.33 16.50 -11.61
N GLU A 321 -42.94 17.14 -10.50
CA GLU A 321 -41.75 16.79 -9.74
C GLU A 321 -41.97 15.52 -8.88
N LEU A 322 -43.18 15.32 -8.33
CA LEU A 322 -43.56 14.08 -7.65
C LEU A 322 -43.55 12.85 -8.58
N ASN A 323 -44.01 13.01 -9.82
CA ASN A 323 -43.99 11.94 -10.82
C ASN A 323 -42.57 11.62 -11.33
N LYS A 324 -41.67 12.62 -11.35
CA LYS A 324 -40.24 12.39 -11.62
C LYS A 324 -39.53 11.66 -10.47
N GLN A 325 -39.88 11.93 -9.22
CA GLN A 325 -39.30 11.25 -8.06
C GLN A 325 -39.75 9.79 -7.95
N CYS A 326 -41.03 9.49 -8.26
CA CYS A 326 -41.51 8.10 -8.34
C CYS A 326 -40.83 7.31 -9.46
N LYS A 327 -40.63 7.91 -10.63
CA LYS A 327 -39.92 7.26 -11.75
C LYS A 327 -38.44 7.01 -11.40
N LYS A 328 -37.79 7.96 -10.74
CA LYS A 328 -36.39 7.84 -10.29
C LYS A 328 -36.22 6.75 -9.22
N ASN A 329 -37.19 6.61 -8.31
CA ASN A 329 -37.18 5.56 -7.28
C ASN A 329 -37.49 4.17 -7.86
N TYR A 330 -38.35 4.08 -8.88
CA TYR A 330 -38.61 2.83 -9.62
C TYR A 330 -37.39 2.39 -10.44
N GLU A 331 -36.68 3.33 -11.06
CA GLU A 331 -35.44 3.05 -11.79
C GLU A 331 -34.29 2.67 -10.83
N TYR A 332 -34.21 3.28 -9.64
CA TYR A 332 -33.24 2.89 -8.58
C TYR A 332 -33.51 1.50 -8.02
N ALA A 333 -34.78 1.13 -7.81
CA ALA A 333 -35.17 -0.20 -7.36
C ALA A 333 -34.85 -1.28 -8.42
N ASN A 334 -35.10 -1.00 -9.71
CA ASN A 334 -34.74 -1.91 -10.80
C ASN A 334 -33.23 -2.03 -10.99
N TYR A 335 -32.46 -0.96 -10.75
CA TYR A 335 -31.00 -1.01 -10.72
C TYR A 335 -30.51 -1.90 -9.58
N PHE A 336 -31.07 -1.78 -8.36
CA PHE A 336 -30.69 -2.63 -7.23
C PHE A 336 -31.05 -4.12 -7.43
N ILE A 337 -32.21 -4.42 -8.01
CA ILE A 337 -32.64 -5.79 -8.36
C ILE A 337 -31.77 -6.40 -9.46
N SER A 338 -31.28 -5.58 -10.41
CA SER A 338 -30.38 -6.04 -11.47
C SER A 338 -28.94 -6.33 -11.00
N LYS A 339 -28.51 -5.71 -9.88
CA LYS A 339 -27.14 -5.80 -9.37
C LYS A 339 -26.96 -6.88 -8.29
N TYR A 340 -28.06 -7.34 -7.68
CA TYR A 340 -28.08 -8.43 -6.71
C TYR A 340 -29.29 -9.34 -6.96
N PRO A 341 -29.20 -10.32 -7.87
CA PRO A 341 -30.27 -11.29 -8.04
C PRO A 341 -30.41 -12.10 -6.75
N LEU A 342 -31.56 -11.96 -6.10
CA LEU A 342 -32.01 -12.80 -4.99
C LEU A 342 -31.91 -14.27 -5.41
N TYR A 343 -31.04 -15.01 -4.75
CA TYR A 343 -30.88 -16.45 -4.93
C TYR A 343 -32.16 -17.16 -4.51
N PHE A 344 -32.87 -17.72 -5.48
CA PHE A 344 -33.91 -18.72 -5.25
C PHE A 344 -33.23 -19.99 -4.70
N TYR A 345 -33.54 -20.31 -3.45
CA TYR A 345 -33.20 -21.60 -2.85
C TYR A 345 -34.01 -22.70 -3.54
N ASP A 346 -33.28 -23.72 -3.98
CA ASP A 346 -33.83 -24.96 -4.52
C ASP A 346 -34.60 -25.68 -3.38
N ASN A 347 -35.92 -25.75 -3.54
CA ASN A 347 -36.86 -26.09 -2.47
C ASN A 347 -37.37 -27.53 -2.60
N ASP A 348 -36.51 -28.45 -3.05
CA ASP A 348 -36.92 -29.82 -3.40
C ASP A 348 -36.15 -30.89 -2.63
N TYR A 349 -36.13 -30.79 -1.30
CA TYR A 349 -35.80 -31.92 -0.42
C TYR A 349 -36.55 -31.84 0.93
N THR A 350 -37.88 -31.69 0.91
CA THR A 350 -38.69 -31.82 2.14
C THR A 350 -39.03 -33.29 2.45
N GLY A 351 -38.00 -34.14 2.55
CA GLY A 351 -38.09 -35.47 3.15
C GLY A 351 -37.80 -35.39 4.64
N ARG A 352 -38.84 -35.09 5.43
CA ARG A 352 -38.77 -34.84 6.89
C ARG A 352 -38.06 -35.95 7.66
N ASN A 353 -36.93 -35.62 8.28
CA ASN A 353 -36.49 -36.26 9.51
C ASN A 353 -36.61 -35.21 10.64
N LYS A 354 -37.68 -35.31 11.44
CA LYS A 354 -38.07 -34.32 12.47
C LYS A 354 -37.10 -34.20 13.67
N ASN A 355 -35.99 -34.95 13.65
CA ASN A 355 -35.01 -34.98 14.73
C ASN A 355 -33.64 -34.41 14.33
N TRP A 356 -33.53 -33.72 13.20
CA TRP A 356 -32.30 -33.00 12.84
C TRP A 356 -32.33 -31.59 13.45
N PRO A 357 -31.41 -31.24 14.38
CA PRO A 357 -31.46 -29.95 15.07
C PRO A 357 -31.06 -28.77 14.17
N PHE A 358 -30.57 -29.01 12.95
CA PHE A 358 -30.05 -27.95 12.08
C PHE A 358 -31.02 -27.57 10.97
N ASN A 359 -31.28 -26.27 10.87
CA ASN A 359 -32.03 -25.66 9.79
C ASN A 359 -31.20 -25.71 8.50
N ILE A 360 -31.64 -26.49 7.51
CA ILE A 360 -31.02 -26.55 6.17
C ILE A 360 -30.98 -25.19 5.43
N ASN A 361 -31.73 -24.19 5.92
CA ASN A 361 -31.70 -22.82 5.43
C ASN A 361 -30.55 -21.98 6.01
N ASN A 362 -29.79 -22.48 6.99
CA ASN A 362 -28.62 -21.78 7.52
C ASN A 362 -27.45 -21.89 6.51
N PRO A 363 -26.68 -20.81 6.24
CA PRO A 363 -25.56 -20.90 5.32
C PRO A 363 -24.52 -21.88 5.87
N PHE A 364 -24.41 -23.05 5.23
CA PHE A 364 -23.53 -24.14 5.69
C PHE A 364 -22.09 -23.71 6.05
N TYR A 365 -21.51 -22.76 5.30
CA TYR A 365 -20.13 -22.33 5.50
C TYR A 365 -19.96 -21.39 6.70
N SER A 366 -20.95 -20.56 7.06
CA SER A 366 -20.85 -19.69 8.22
C SER A 366 -20.86 -20.49 9.53
N ASP A 367 -21.52 -21.65 9.53
CA ASP A 367 -21.73 -22.49 10.72
C ASP A 367 -21.23 -23.93 10.52
N TRP A 368 -20.15 -24.10 9.74
CA TRP A 368 -19.72 -25.44 9.37
C TRP A 368 -19.17 -26.22 10.56
N MET A 369 -18.52 -25.58 11.54
CA MET A 369 -18.02 -26.28 12.72
C MET A 369 -19.19 -26.75 13.59
N SER A 370 -20.21 -25.91 13.78
CA SER A 370 -21.48 -26.26 14.43
C SER A 370 -22.13 -27.48 13.79
N ILE A 371 -22.30 -27.47 12.46
CA ILE A 371 -22.90 -28.58 11.71
C ILE A 371 -22.04 -29.85 11.82
N MET A 372 -20.72 -29.70 11.83
CA MET A 372 -19.75 -30.80 11.93
C MET A 372 -19.51 -31.27 13.37
N LEU A 373 -19.99 -30.56 14.39
CA LEU A 373 -19.68 -30.81 15.81
C LEU A 373 -19.95 -32.27 16.23
N PRO A 374 -21.03 -32.94 15.77
CA PRO A 374 -21.24 -34.36 16.08
C PRO A 374 -20.18 -35.32 15.52
N LEU A 375 -19.27 -34.85 14.66
CA LEU A 375 -18.11 -35.57 14.13
C LEU A 375 -16.79 -35.05 14.69
N ILE A 376 -16.65 -33.74 14.84
CA ILE A 376 -15.37 -33.08 15.18
C ILE A 376 -15.25 -32.70 16.66
N GLY A 377 -16.33 -32.75 17.43
CA GLY A 377 -16.34 -32.29 18.83
C GLY A 377 -15.28 -32.98 19.69
N ASP A 378 -15.11 -34.29 19.52
CA ASP A 378 -14.13 -35.07 20.28
C ASP A 378 -12.72 -35.06 19.65
N LEU A 379 -12.55 -34.42 18.48
CA LEU A 379 -11.22 -34.26 17.89
C LEU A 379 -10.42 -33.25 18.68
N ASN A 380 -9.12 -33.51 18.80
CA ASN A 380 -8.22 -32.49 19.31
C ASN A 380 -8.17 -31.30 18.34
N PHE A 381 -7.95 -30.10 18.87
CA PHE A 381 -7.76 -28.90 18.05
C PHE A 381 -6.65 -29.07 17.01
N PHE A 382 -5.58 -29.79 17.34
CA PHE A 382 -4.47 -30.10 16.43
C PHE A 382 -4.74 -31.30 15.51
N ASP A 383 -5.92 -31.91 15.55
CA ASP A 383 -6.35 -32.90 14.55
C ASP A 383 -7.26 -32.27 13.49
N LEU A 384 -7.91 -31.15 13.81
CA LEU A 384 -8.76 -30.40 12.90
C LEU A 384 -7.92 -29.73 11.79
N SER A 385 -8.49 -29.64 10.59
CA SER A 385 -7.97 -28.89 9.46
C SER A 385 -8.96 -27.77 9.11
N VAL A 386 -8.52 -26.53 9.03
CA VAL A 386 -9.40 -25.39 8.71
C VAL A 386 -8.96 -24.64 7.45
N PRO A 387 -9.88 -24.14 6.63
CA PRO A 387 -9.51 -23.28 5.52
C PRO A 387 -9.10 -21.90 6.04
N GLY A 388 -8.05 -21.33 5.45
CA GLY A 388 -7.45 -20.06 5.83
C GLY A 388 -7.39 -19.07 4.67
N SER A 389 -7.15 -17.81 5.00
CA SER A 389 -6.92 -16.74 4.02
C SER A 389 -5.55 -16.12 4.25
N HIS A 390 -4.76 -15.99 3.19
CA HIS A 390 -3.49 -15.25 3.20
C HIS A 390 -3.77 -13.75 3.23
N ASP A 391 -2.99 -12.97 4.00
CA ASP A 391 -3.08 -11.51 3.95
C ASP A 391 -4.54 -11.02 4.06
N SER A 392 -5.26 -11.52 5.07
CA SER A 392 -6.73 -11.53 5.13
C SER A 392 -7.36 -10.15 5.02
N LEU A 393 -6.63 -9.10 5.38
CA LEU A 393 -7.11 -7.72 5.42
C LEU A 393 -6.89 -6.95 4.11
N THR A 394 -6.26 -7.55 3.10
CA THR A 394 -5.88 -6.84 1.87
C THR A 394 -7.06 -6.44 0.97
N TYR A 395 -8.26 -6.92 1.25
CA TYR A 395 -9.48 -6.40 0.61
C TYR A 395 -9.71 -4.91 0.92
N ASP A 396 -9.26 -4.46 2.10
CA ASP A 396 -9.48 -3.13 2.66
C ASP A 396 -8.28 -2.19 2.48
N LEU A 397 -7.31 -2.51 1.60
CA LEU A 397 -6.16 -1.63 1.38
C LEU A 397 -6.58 -0.22 0.95
N SER A 398 -5.94 0.78 1.54
CA SER A 398 -5.98 2.17 1.08
C SER A 398 -4.99 2.39 -0.08
N GLU A 399 -4.96 3.61 -0.61
CA GLU A 399 -3.92 4.05 -1.57
C GLU A 399 -2.71 4.68 -0.85
N ILE A 400 -2.53 4.40 0.44
CA ILE A 400 -1.45 4.94 1.26
C ILE A 400 -0.41 3.83 1.51
N PHE A 401 0.83 4.05 1.09
CA PHE A 401 1.95 3.18 1.48
C PHE A 401 2.13 3.27 2.99
N ALA A 402 2.39 2.15 3.69
CA ALA A 402 2.59 2.20 5.13
C ALA A 402 3.93 2.91 5.49
N ASP A 403 3.96 3.67 6.60
CA ASP A 403 5.17 4.36 7.12
C ASP A 403 6.35 3.39 7.34
N ARG A 404 6.03 2.11 7.53
CA ARG A 404 6.94 0.99 7.78
C ARG A 404 6.45 -0.16 6.92
N ALA A 405 6.28 0.10 5.64
CA ALA A 405 5.92 -0.96 4.71
C ALA A 405 6.94 -2.09 4.82
N ASN A 406 6.41 -3.30 4.80
CA ASN A 406 7.12 -4.53 5.06
C ASN A 406 8.25 -4.73 4.03
N SER A 407 9.41 -5.21 4.47
CA SER A 407 10.60 -5.47 3.62
C SER A 407 11.22 -4.27 2.88
N ILE A 408 10.85 -3.03 3.22
CA ILE A 408 11.55 -1.84 2.72
C ILE A 408 12.19 -1.01 3.86
N PRO A 409 13.32 -0.32 3.61
CA PRO A 409 13.97 0.46 4.64
C PRO A 409 13.07 1.60 5.15
N LEU A 410 13.10 1.87 6.46
CA LEU A 410 12.29 2.92 7.12
C LEU A 410 12.31 4.30 6.43
N LYS A 411 13.44 4.67 5.83
CA LYS A 411 13.56 5.94 5.11
C LYS A 411 12.83 5.90 3.77
N LEU A 412 12.89 4.78 3.07
CA LEU A 412 12.19 4.59 1.81
C LEU A 412 10.69 4.53 2.08
N SER A 413 10.23 3.76 3.06
CA SER A 413 8.81 3.73 3.45
C SER A 413 8.28 5.10 3.83
N PHE A 414 9.05 5.91 4.57
CA PHE A 414 8.68 7.30 4.84
C PHE A 414 8.53 8.13 3.56
N ILE A 415 9.45 8.01 2.60
CA ILE A 415 9.36 8.71 1.31
C ILE A 415 8.13 8.24 0.52
N MET A 416 7.91 6.93 0.47
CA MET A 416 6.77 6.34 -0.23
C MET A 416 5.44 6.81 0.37
N HIS A 417 5.32 6.71 1.69
CA HIS A 417 4.17 7.19 2.46
C HIS A 417 3.90 8.67 2.19
N ARG A 418 4.91 9.52 2.43
CA ARG A 418 4.77 10.98 2.41
C ARG A 418 4.57 11.57 1.02
N TYR A 419 5.25 11.02 0.02
CA TYR A 419 5.36 11.66 -1.30
C TYR A 419 4.80 10.80 -2.43
N LEU A 420 4.91 9.47 -2.36
CA LEU A 420 4.51 8.61 -3.49
C LEU A 420 3.09 8.08 -3.40
N SER A 421 2.46 8.04 -2.22
CA SER A 421 1.07 7.57 -2.06
C SER A 421 0.10 8.28 -3.02
N LYS A 422 0.25 9.60 -3.21
CA LYS A 422 -0.61 10.36 -4.13
C LYS A 422 -0.49 9.93 -5.60
N HIS A 423 0.68 9.45 -6.01
CA HIS A 423 1.00 9.21 -7.42
C HIS A 423 0.97 7.73 -7.78
N PHE A 424 1.36 6.86 -6.83
CA PHE A 424 1.50 5.42 -7.02
C PHE A 424 0.59 4.61 -6.11
N GLY A 425 -0.19 5.24 -5.24
CA GLY A 425 -1.02 4.54 -4.25
C GLY A 425 -2.01 3.56 -4.87
N ALA A 426 -2.73 3.98 -5.91
CA ALA A 426 -3.66 3.11 -6.64
C ALA A 426 -2.96 1.89 -7.26
N TYR A 427 -1.78 2.08 -7.85
CA TYR A 427 -0.97 1.00 -8.41
C TYR A 427 -0.40 0.09 -7.31
N GLY A 428 0.21 0.65 -6.27
CA GLY A 428 0.75 -0.12 -5.14
C GLY A 428 -0.33 -0.99 -4.48
N LYS A 429 -1.57 -0.48 -4.40
CA LYS A 429 -2.72 -1.27 -3.95
C LYS A 429 -3.01 -2.47 -4.83
N THR A 430 -2.88 -2.40 -6.16
CA THR A 430 -3.12 -3.58 -7.02
C THR A 430 -2.03 -4.64 -6.91
N GLN A 431 -0.79 -4.22 -6.63
CA GLN A 431 0.35 -5.13 -6.41
C GLN A 431 0.37 -5.72 -4.99
N ALA A 432 -0.44 -5.19 -4.07
CA ALA A 432 -0.51 -5.64 -2.68
C ALA A 432 -1.79 -6.41 -2.33
N LYS A 433 -2.77 -6.45 -3.23
CA LYS A 433 -4.07 -7.03 -2.91
C LYS A 433 -4.04 -8.55 -3.08
N CYS A 434 -4.37 -9.28 -2.00
CA CYS A 434 -4.46 -10.75 -1.99
C CYS A 434 -5.90 -11.25 -1.87
N GLN A 435 -6.81 -10.45 -1.31
CA GLN A 435 -8.21 -10.83 -1.06
C GLN A 435 -9.19 -9.82 -1.65
N THR A 436 -10.34 -10.30 -2.14
CA THR A 436 -11.46 -9.43 -2.57
C THR A 436 -12.65 -9.41 -1.63
N LEU A 437 -12.84 -10.47 -0.85
CA LEU A 437 -13.92 -10.56 0.12
C LEU A 437 -13.57 -9.82 1.41
N THR A 438 -14.56 -9.18 2.02
CA THR A 438 -14.43 -8.59 3.35
C THR A 438 -14.16 -9.64 4.42
N ILE A 439 -13.71 -9.24 5.60
CA ILE A 439 -13.36 -10.20 6.65
C ILE A 439 -14.56 -11.04 7.09
N LYS A 440 -15.75 -10.44 7.15
CA LYS A 440 -17.00 -11.16 7.46
C LYS A 440 -17.37 -12.11 6.34
N GLU A 441 -17.28 -11.68 5.08
CA GLU A 441 -17.54 -12.55 3.94
C GLU A 441 -16.55 -13.72 3.87
N GLN A 442 -15.28 -13.54 4.23
CA GLN A 442 -14.33 -14.65 4.33
C GLN A 442 -14.79 -15.69 5.37
N LEU A 443 -15.22 -15.23 6.56
CA LEU A 443 -15.76 -16.09 7.62
C LEU A 443 -17.07 -16.79 7.19
N ASP A 444 -17.99 -16.08 6.52
CA ASP A 444 -19.23 -16.62 5.95
C ASP A 444 -18.97 -17.68 4.88
N ASN A 445 -17.79 -17.64 4.24
CA ASN A 445 -17.34 -18.60 3.25
C ASN A 445 -16.44 -19.71 3.83
N GLY A 446 -16.45 -19.86 5.16
CA GLY A 446 -15.92 -21.02 5.89
C GLY A 446 -14.51 -20.85 6.43
N ILE A 447 -13.85 -19.72 6.15
CA ILE A 447 -12.50 -19.44 6.64
C ILE A 447 -12.49 -19.39 8.18
N ARG A 448 -11.52 -20.06 8.81
CA ARG A 448 -11.30 -20.02 10.27
C ARG A 448 -9.85 -19.75 10.66
N TRP A 449 -8.95 -19.56 9.70
CA TRP A 449 -7.59 -19.05 9.94
C TRP A 449 -7.41 -17.72 9.22
N LEU A 450 -7.07 -16.67 9.97
CA LEU A 450 -6.88 -15.31 9.47
C LEU A 450 -5.44 -14.84 9.71
N ASP A 451 -4.73 -14.50 8.63
CA ASP A 451 -3.41 -13.85 8.65
C ASP A 451 -3.60 -12.32 8.75
N LEU A 452 -3.41 -11.79 9.96
CA LEU A 452 -3.57 -10.39 10.31
C LEU A 452 -2.19 -9.74 10.45
N ARG A 453 -1.70 -9.14 9.35
CA ARG A 453 -0.48 -8.35 9.37
C ARG A 453 -0.74 -6.94 9.88
N ALA A 454 0.08 -6.44 10.79
CA ALA A 454 -0.16 -5.22 11.54
C ALA A 454 0.99 -4.21 11.43
N VAL A 455 0.68 -2.93 11.31
CA VAL A 455 1.67 -1.85 11.32
C VAL A 455 1.15 -0.61 12.05
N LEU A 456 2.02 0.06 12.80
CA LEU A 456 1.76 1.42 13.27
C LEU A 456 2.14 2.40 12.15
N SER A 457 1.17 3.13 11.62
CA SER A 457 1.35 4.04 10.48
C SER A 457 0.54 5.32 10.65
N GLN A 458 0.98 6.41 10.02
CA GLN A 458 0.24 7.67 9.96
C GLN A 458 -1.10 7.51 9.25
N ASP A 459 -2.12 8.22 9.73
CA ASP A 459 -3.48 8.13 9.18
C ASP A 459 -3.57 8.64 7.73
N THR A 460 -2.74 9.63 7.40
CA THR A 460 -2.60 10.19 6.05
C THR A 460 -1.14 10.58 5.81
N PRO A 461 -0.71 10.75 4.55
CA PRO A 461 0.64 11.26 4.24
C PRO A 461 1.02 12.54 4.98
N THR A 462 0.02 13.34 5.39
CA THR A 462 0.20 14.62 6.08
C THR A 462 -0.08 14.60 7.58
N SER A 463 -0.56 13.47 8.13
CA SER A 463 -0.99 13.40 9.52
C SER A 463 0.18 13.39 10.49
N LEU A 464 -0.04 13.90 11.70
CA LEU A 464 0.85 13.68 12.84
C LEU A 464 0.34 12.55 13.75
N THR A 465 -0.87 12.04 13.50
CA THR A 465 -1.47 10.93 14.24
C THR A 465 -1.12 9.60 13.59
N GLN A 466 -0.79 8.62 14.42
CA GLN A 466 -0.53 7.24 14.02
C GLN A 466 -1.56 6.30 14.65
N ASN A 467 -1.97 5.28 13.90
CA ASN A 467 -2.83 4.20 14.35
C ASN A 467 -2.32 2.86 13.82
N TRP A 468 -2.86 1.77 14.37
CA TRP A 468 -2.58 0.43 13.89
C TRP A 468 -3.49 0.08 12.72
N TYR A 469 -2.89 -0.36 11.62
CA TYR A 469 -3.56 -0.74 10.38
C TYR A 469 -3.15 -2.15 9.97
N GLY A 470 -3.97 -2.78 9.13
CA GLY A 470 -3.55 -3.96 8.39
C GLY A 470 -2.44 -3.60 7.41
N LEU A 471 -1.49 -4.51 7.17
CA LEU A 471 -0.28 -4.28 6.39
C LEU A 471 -0.11 -5.30 5.27
N HIS A 472 0.01 -4.82 4.04
CA HIS A 472 0.75 -5.53 3.00
C HIS A 472 1.23 -4.49 2.01
N PHE A 473 2.45 -3.96 2.23
CA PHE A 473 3.06 -2.80 1.56
C PHE A 473 2.28 -1.47 1.75
N MET A 474 0.99 -1.51 1.48
CA MET A 474 -0.04 -0.52 1.75
C MET A 474 -0.65 -0.75 3.14
N GLN A 475 -1.18 0.32 3.74
CA GLN A 475 -2.00 0.21 4.94
C GLN A 475 -3.49 0.04 4.58
N THR A 476 -4.26 -0.65 5.41
CA THR A 476 -5.73 -0.70 5.30
C THR A 476 -6.37 0.69 5.44
N GLN A 477 -7.55 0.86 4.88
CA GLN A 477 -8.38 2.05 5.08
C GLN A 477 -8.96 2.09 6.49
N THR A 478 -9.42 0.93 6.98
CA THR A 478 -9.99 0.75 8.31
C THR A 478 -8.88 0.39 9.30
N LYS A 479 -8.97 0.92 10.52
CA LYS A 479 -8.00 0.59 11.58
C LYS A 479 -8.13 -0.87 11.98
N LEU A 480 -7.00 -1.46 12.39
CA LEU A 480 -6.93 -2.88 12.72
C LEU A 480 -7.89 -3.26 13.86
N LEU A 481 -8.03 -2.42 14.90
CA LEU A 481 -8.96 -2.68 16.01
C LEU A 481 -10.43 -2.72 15.54
N ASP A 482 -10.81 -1.88 14.58
CA ASP A 482 -12.18 -1.88 14.06
C ASP A 482 -12.44 -3.13 13.20
N LEU A 483 -11.43 -3.57 12.43
CA LEU A 483 -11.47 -4.84 11.69
C LEU A 483 -11.53 -6.04 12.64
N SER A 484 -10.81 -5.98 13.77
CA SER A 484 -10.89 -7.00 14.84
C SER A 484 -12.28 -7.03 15.48
N GLN A 485 -12.91 -5.88 15.71
CA GLN A 485 -14.29 -5.82 16.20
C GLN A 485 -15.27 -6.47 15.22
N GLN A 486 -15.07 -6.30 13.91
CA GLN A 486 -15.90 -6.99 12.91
C GLN A 486 -15.80 -8.51 12.98
N ILE A 487 -14.60 -9.05 13.22
CA ILE A 487 -14.40 -10.49 13.46
C ILE A 487 -15.17 -10.90 14.72
N ARG A 488 -15.03 -10.14 15.81
CA ARG A 488 -15.71 -10.41 17.07
C ARG A 488 -17.24 -10.39 16.93
N ASP A 489 -17.79 -9.40 16.25
CA ASP A 489 -19.23 -9.27 16.01
C ASP A 489 -19.78 -10.49 15.25
N TRP A 490 -19.02 -10.99 14.27
CA TRP A 490 -19.36 -12.20 13.55
C TRP A 490 -19.33 -13.41 14.49
N MET A 491 -18.27 -13.57 15.26
CA MET A 491 -18.17 -14.66 16.25
C MET A 491 -19.29 -14.62 17.28
N ASP A 492 -19.83 -13.44 17.61
CA ASP A 492 -20.97 -13.35 18.52
C ASP A 492 -22.29 -13.87 17.93
N GLN A 493 -22.40 -13.94 16.60
CA GLN A 493 -23.52 -14.53 15.89
C GLN A 493 -23.31 -16.03 15.64
N HIS A 494 -22.07 -16.50 15.68
CA HIS A 494 -21.65 -17.86 15.36
C HIS A 494 -20.97 -18.53 16.58
N LYS A 495 -21.77 -18.89 17.59
CA LYS A 495 -21.28 -19.28 18.94
C LYS A 495 -20.51 -20.61 19.00
N GLU A 496 -20.64 -21.47 18.01
CA GLU A 496 -19.97 -22.78 17.97
C GLU A 496 -18.76 -22.79 17.02
N GLU A 497 -18.40 -21.63 16.46
CA GLU A 497 -17.27 -21.48 15.55
C GLU A 497 -16.02 -21.03 16.30
N ILE A 498 -14.88 -21.62 15.95
CA ILE A 498 -13.56 -21.28 16.50
C ILE A 498 -12.73 -20.60 15.41
N VAL A 499 -12.22 -19.40 15.67
CA VAL A 499 -11.41 -18.63 14.71
C VAL A 499 -9.99 -18.47 15.25
N VAL A 500 -9.01 -18.83 14.42
CA VAL A 500 -7.59 -18.66 14.70
C VAL A 500 -7.09 -17.37 14.08
N LEU A 501 -6.47 -16.53 14.89
CA LEU A 501 -5.92 -15.25 14.47
C LEU A 501 -4.40 -15.33 14.54
N GLN A 502 -3.73 -15.06 13.43
CA GLN A 502 -2.27 -14.92 13.37
C GLN A 502 -1.95 -13.43 13.23
N LEU A 503 -1.40 -12.82 14.28
CA LEU A 503 -1.03 -11.42 14.32
C LEU A 503 0.49 -11.27 14.11
N THR A 504 0.89 -10.73 12.96
CA THR A 504 2.30 -10.63 12.56
C THR A 504 2.61 -9.27 11.95
N TYR A 505 3.87 -8.99 11.62
CA TYR A 505 4.24 -7.83 10.80
C TYR A 505 4.30 -8.16 9.29
N HIS A 506 5.07 -9.18 8.92
CA HIS A 506 5.27 -9.58 7.51
C HIS A 506 4.92 -11.08 7.29
N GLY A 507 4.13 -11.69 8.19
CA GLY A 507 3.72 -13.09 8.07
C GLY A 507 4.76 -14.09 8.58
N GLU A 508 5.91 -13.64 9.09
CA GLU A 508 6.85 -14.51 9.80
C GLU A 508 6.23 -15.03 11.09
N GLU A 509 6.45 -16.31 11.33
CA GLU A 509 5.93 -17.01 12.50
C GLU A 509 6.65 -16.54 13.77
N CYS A 510 7.95 -16.26 13.66
CA CYS A 510 8.84 -16.06 14.79
C CYS A 510 9.38 -14.64 14.90
N TYR A 511 9.79 -14.29 16.12
CA TYR A 511 10.54 -13.09 16.43
C TYR A 511 11.78 -12.93 15.53
N SER A 512 11.85 -11.80 14.84
CA SER A 512 13.11 -11.17 14.47
C SER A 512 13.25 -9.82 15.19
N GLU A 513 14.49 -9.41 15.51
CA GLU A 513 14.78 -8.05 16.04
C GLU A 513 14.26 -6.93 15.11
N THR A 514 13.82 -7.29 13.91
CA THR A 514 13.29 -6.41 12.87
C THR A 514 11.78 -6.49 12.67
N ASP A 515 11.04 -7.28 13.46
CA ASP A 515 9.61 -7.53 13.22
C ASP A 515 8.78 -6.24 13.27
N TYR A 516 9.09 -5.27 14.13
CA TYR A 516 8.33 -4.02 14.18
C TYR A 516 9.28 -2.81 14.19
N PRO A 517 9.90 -2.49 13.05
CA PRO A 517 11.04 -1.58 13.00
C PRO A 517 10.61 -0.15 13.40
N GLY A 518 11.27 0.40 14.41
CA GLY A 518 10.96 1.75 14.91
C GLY A 518 9.60 1.86 15.62
N ILE A 519 9.05 0.76 16.14
CA ILE A 519 7.90 0.74 17.05
C ILE A 519 8.39 0.28 18.42
N THR A 520 8.06 1.03 19.46
CA THR A 520 8.49 0.72 20.84
C THR A 520 7.68 -0.41 21.45
N THR A 521 8.28 -1.15 22.39
CA THR A 521 7.59 -2.16 23.21
C THR A 521 6.34 -1.60 23.90
N GLU A 522 6.37 -0.36 24.39
CA GLU A 522 5.20 0.31 24.98
C GLU A 522 4.04 0.47 23.99
N GLN A 523 4.34 0.88 22.75
CA GLN A 523 3.33 1.01 21.70
C GLN A 523 2.72 -0.34 21.29
N LYS A 524 3.55 -1.39 21.18
CA LYS A 524 3.10 -2.75 20.90
C LYS A 524 2.15 -3.26 21.99
N ARG A 525 2.58 -3.18 23.25
CA ARG A 525 1.79 -3.61 24.42
C ARG A 525 0.51 -2.82 24.61
N LYS A 526 0.53 -1.51 24.33
CA LYS A 526 -0.68 -0.67 24.36
C LYS A 526 -1.70 -1.16 23.33
N PHE A 527 -1.27 -1.48 22.12
CA PHE A 527 -2.15 -2.06 21.10
C PHE A 527 -2.64 -3.45 21.49
N TRP A 528 -1.73 -4.33 21.93
CA TRP A 528 -2.10 -5.68 22.41
C TRP A 528 -3.19 -5.62 23.47
N LYS A 529 -3.07 -4.73 24.46
CA LYS A 529 -4.11 -4.56 25.50
C LYS A 529 -5.47 -4.26 24.88
N ASN A 530 -5.54 -3.29 23.96
CA ASN A 530 -6.79 -2.93 23.30
C ASN A 530 -7.34 -4.05 22.41
N PHE A 531 -6.47 -4.74 21.69
CA PHE A 531 -6.83 -5.89 20.86
C PHE A 531 -7.37 -7.04 21.71
N LEU A 532 -6.70 -7.36 22.82
CA LEU A 532 -7.13 -8.41 23.73
C LEU A 532 -8.50 -8.12 24.35
N GLU A 533 -8.81 -6.87 24.74
CA GLU A 533 -10.12 -6.53 25.30
C GLU A 533 -11.30 -6.86 24.36
N ILE A 534 -11.07 -6.96 23.04
CA ILE A 534 -12.10 -7.38 22.07
C ILE A 534 -12.43 -8.88 22.20
N PHE A 535 -11.45 -9.71 22.57
CA PHE A 535 -11.56 -11.17 22.50
C PHE A 535 -11.40 -11.89 23.86
N LYS A 536 -11.01 -11.18 24.92
CA LYS A 536 -10.54 -11.76 26.18
C LYS A 536 -11.48 -12.77 26.83
N ASP A 537 -12.79 -12.57 26.72
CA ASP A 537 -13.84 -13.45 27.26
C ASP A 537 -14.00 -14.76 26.48
N ILE A 538 -13.42 -14.84 25.27
CA ILE A 538 -13.52 -16.01 24.37
C ILE A 538 -12.16 -16.53 23.89
N ALA A 539 -11.07 -15.91 24.31
CA ALA A 539 -9.72 -16.28 23.92
C ALA A 539 -9.16 -17.40 24.80
N TYR A 540 -8.42 -18.32 24.19
CA TYR A 540 -7.67 -19.35 24.89
C TYR A 540 -6.65 -18.72 25.86
N ASN A 541 -6.62 -19.22 27.10
CA ASN A 541 -5.69 -18.77 28.14
C ASN A 541 -4.82 -19.95 28.61
N GLN A 542 -3.51 -19.87 28.34
CA GLN A 542 -2.53 -20.91 28.64
C GLN A 542 -2.36 -21.23 30.13
N ASP A 543 -2.65 -20.29 31.02
CA ASP A 543 -2.53 -20.49 32.46
C ASP A 543 -3.76 -21.21 33.05
N GLN A 544 -4.89 -21.15 32.34
CA GLN A 544 -6.18 -21.64 32.83
C GLN A 544 -6.53 -23.02 32.27
N TYR A 545 -6.04 -23.36 31.08
CA TYR A 545 -6.47 -24.54 30.35
C TYR A 545 -5.27 -25.45 29.97
N PRO A 546 -5.53 -26.74 29.70
CA PRO A 546 -4.50 -27.64 29.16
C PRO A 546 -3.93 -27.13 27.85
N GLN A 547 -2.75 -27.61 27.47
CA GLN A 547 -2.15 -27.28 26.18
C GLN A 547 -3.11 -27.61 25.03
N LEU A 548 -3.13 -26.75 23.99
CA LEU A 548 -4.06 -26.88 22.86
C LEU A 548 -3.99 -28.26 22.17
N ASN A 549 -2.81 -28.86 22.08
CA ASN A 549 -2.62 -30.22 21.55
C ASN A 549 -3.25 -31.34 22.41
N GLN A 550 -3.88 -31.01 23.54
CA GLN A 550 -4.62 -31.90 24.43
C GLN A 550 -6.12 -31.57 24.51
N MET A 551 -6.54 -30.37 24.10
CA MET A 551 -7.94 -29.96 24.15
C MET A 551 -8.75 -30.44 22.95
N SER A 552 -9.92 -31.04 23.20
CA SER A 552 -10.91 -31.30 22.15
C SER A 552 -11.67 -30.03 21.75
N ILE A 553 -12.35 -30.06 20.61
CA ILE A 553 -13.23 -28.96 20.20
C ILE A 553 -14.37 -28.75 21.21
N ASN A 554 -14.95 -29.83 21.75
CA ASN A 554 -15.94 -29.76 22.82
C ASN A 554 -15.37 -29.11 24.08
N ASP A 555 -14.16 -29.48 24.51
CA ASP A 555 -13.52 -28.85 25.66
C ASP A 555 -13.36 -27.34 25.46
N MET A 556 -12.99 -26.91 24.25
CA MET A 556 -12.88 -25.49 23.92
C MET A 556 -14.25 -24.80 24.02
N LEU A 557 -15.28 -25.34 23.36
CA LEU A 557 -16.62 -24.73 23.34
C LEU A 557 -17.29 -24.73 24.73
N ASP A 558 -17.17 -25.81 25.50
CA ASP A 558 -17.71 -25.92 26.87
C ASP A 558 -17.11 -24.87 27.82
N ASN A 559 -15.88 -24.44 27.54
CA ASN A 559 -15.19 -23.37 28.27
C ASN A 559 -15.30 -22.00 27.59
N ASN A 560 -16.18 -21.85 26.59
CA ASN A 560 -16.35 -20.63 25.77
C ASN A 560 -15.05 -20.14 25.09
N ILE A 561 -14.11 -21.03 24.84
CA ILE A 561 -12.88 -20.76 24.10
C ILE A 561 -13.20 -20.86 22.61
N ARG A 562 -13.27 -19.71 21.95
CA ARG A 562 -13.67 -19.58 20.54
C ARG A 562 -12.62 -18.90 19.69
N THR A 563 -11.53 -18.40 20.28
CA THR A 563 -10.37 -17.93 19.50
C THR A 563 -9.03 -18.34 20.10
N VAL A 564 -8.08 -18.61 19.20
CA VAL A 564 -6.66 -18.81 19.51
C VAL A 564 -5.88 -17.73 18.77
N ILE A 565 -5.05 -16.98 19.48
CA ILE A 565 -4.33 -15.83 18.93
C ILE A 565 -2.83 -16.12 18.95
N TYR A 566 -2.24 -16.36 17.79
CA TYR A 566 -0.79 -16.46 17.61
C TYR A 566 -0.21 -15.08 17.33
N VAL A 567 0.87 -14.72 18.01
CA VAL A 567 1.48 -13.38 17.89
C VAL A 567 2.98 -13.53 17.61
N SER A 568 3.47 -12.91 16.53
CA SER A 568 4.92 -12.74 16.32
C SER A 568 5.49 -11.76 17.35
N ASP A 569 6.77 -11.86 17.66
CA ASP A 569 7.38 -11.02 18.71
C ASP A 569 6.63 -11.10 20.06
N TYR A 570 6.18 -12.32 20.42
CA TYR A 570 5.30 -12.61 21.54
C TYR A 570 5.69 -11.89 22.86
N GLU A 571 6.96 -11.94 23.25
CA GLU A 571 7.41 -11.39 24.54
C GLU A 571 7.33 -9.87 24.57
N GLU A 572 7.85 -9.17 23.55
CA GLU A 572 7.80 -7.71 23.54
C GLU A 572 6.41 -7.20 23.20
N PHE A 573 5.71 -7.85 22.27
CA PHE A 573 4.43 -7.42 21.76
C PHE A 573 3.32 -7.58 22.79
N THR A 574 3.32 -8.71 23.52
CA THR A 574 2.22 -9.07 24.42
C THR A 574 2.56 -9.00 25.91
N ASP A 575 3.84 -8.78 26.26
CA ASP A 575 4.36 -8.98 27.63
C ASP A 575 4.16 -10.41 28.12
N SER A 576 4.37 -11.38 27.22
CA SER A 576 4.14 -12.80 27.45
C SER A 576 2.74 -13.09 28.00
N SER A 577 1.72 -12.45 27.41
CA SER A 577 0.34 -12.59 27.85
C SER A 577 -0.13 -14.04 27.70
N PRO A 578 -0.77 -14.65 28.71
CA PRO A 578 -1.24 -16.04 28.60
C PRO A 578 -2.39 -16.21 27.61
N TYR A 579 -2.97 -15.10 27.12
CA TYR A 579 -3.99 -15.10 26.07
C TYR A 579 -3.40 -15.10 24.65
N ALA A 580 -2.08 -14.99 24.52
CA ALA A 580 -1.38 -15.10 23.25
C ALA A 580 -0.58 -16.40 23.19
N MET A 581 -0.57 -17.02 22.03
CA MET A 581 0.35 -18.09 21.66
C MET A 581 1.58 -17.47 21.03
N ASN A 582 2.77 -18.00 21.36
CA ASN A 582 3.98 -17.62 20.65
C ASN A 582 3.86 -18.05 19.18
N GLY A 583 3.96 -17.12 18.24
CA GLY A 583 3.89 -17.40 16.81
C GLY A 583 4.87 -18.47 16.34
N CYS A 584 6.02 -18.64 17.02
CA CYS A 584 6.97 -19.73 16.76
C CYS A 584 6.41 -21.15 16.97
N THR A 585 5.24 -21.26 17.59
CA THR A 585 4.53 -22.53 17.74
C THR A 585 3.62 -22.83 16.55
N VAL A 586 3.60 -21.98 15.53
CA VAL A 586 3.13 -22.32 14.18
C VAL A 586 4.32 -22.83 13.39
N LYS A 587 4.15 -23.94 12.68
CA LYS A 587 5.13 -24.49 11.75
C LYS A 587 4.55 -24.42 10.34
N GLN A 588 4.96 -23.41 9.60
CA GLN A 588 4.47 -23.12 8.26
C GLN A 588 5.34 -23.82 7.22
N TYR A 589 4.67 -24.60 6.39
CA TYR A 589 5.23 -25.23 5.21
C TYR A 589 4.82 -24.36 4.02
N GLY A 590 5.81 -23.78 3.35
CA GLY A 590 5.63 -22.99 2.13
C GLY A 590 6.34 -23.66 0.94
N GLY A 591 6.95 -22.83 0.10
CA GLY A 591 7.81 -23.30 -1.00
C GLY A 591 7.06 -23.87 -2.20
N SER A 592 5.79 -23.48 -2.38
CA SER A 592 5.04 -23.78 -3.60
C SER A 592 4.67 -22.49 -4.31
N ASP A 593 5.59 -22.05 -5.17
CA ASP A 593 5.43 -20.86 -5.98
C ASP A 593 5.10 -21.24 -7.44
N ILE A 594 4.25 -20.44 -8.09
CA ILE A 594 3.89 -20.61 -9.49
C ILE A 594 5.11 -20.46 -10.42
N TYR A 595 6.15 -19.75 -10.00
CA TYR A 595 7.40 -19.61 -10.78
C TYR A 595 8.19 -20.91 -10.94
N GLU A 596 7.92 -21.91 -10.09
CA GLU A 596 8.51 -23.24 -10.14
C GLU A 596 7.41 -24.31 -10.02
N GLN A 597 6.31 -24.13 -10.74
CA GLN A 597 5.08 -24.91 -10.52
C GLN A 597 5.24 -26.44 -10.62
N GLN A 598 6.18 -26.95 -11.42
CA GLN A 598 6.45 -28.40 -11.49
C GLN A 598 7.03 -28.91 -10.16
N PHE A 599 7.96 -28.15 -9.57
CA PHE A 599 8.50 -28.43 -8.25
C PHE A 599 7.43 -28.21 -7.18
N ALA A 600 6.68 -27.11 -7.26
CA ALA A 600 5.57 -26.81 -6.36
C ALA A 600 4.55 -27.95 -6.30
N TYR A 601 4.14 -28.49 -7.45
CA TYR A 601 3.23 -29.62 -7.55
C TYR A 601 3.77 -30.86 -6.86
N GLN A 602 5.03 -31.24 -7.13
CA GLN A 602 5.65 -32.42 -6.50
C GLN A 602 5.78 -32.25 -4.98
N ASN A 603 6.29 -31.10 -4.54
CA ASN A 603 6.46 -30.75 -3.14
C ASN A 603 5.13 -30.73 -2.37
N GLU A 604 4.06 -30.22 -2.98
CA GLU A 604 2.71 -30.23 -2.37
C GLU A 604 2.16 -31.65 -2.23
N ILE A 605 2.28 -32.50 -3.26
CA ILE A 605 1.83 -33.90 -3.19
C ILE A 605 2.63 -34.67 -2.14
N GLU A 606 3.96 -34.54 -2.13
CA GLU A 606 4.82 -35.17 -1.14
C GLU A 606 4.48 -34.69 0.28
N PHE A 607 4.21 -33.40 0.46
CA PHE A 607 3.75 -32.87 1.73
C PHE A 607 2.45 -33.54 2.17
N PHE A 608 1.43 -33.63 1.32
CA PHE A 608 0.16 -34.26 1.68
C PHE A 608 0.30 -35.75 1.98
N GLN A 609 1.12 -36.49 1.21
CA GLN A 609 1.43 -37.89 1.47
C GLN A 609 2.02 -38.10 2.88
N ASN A 610 2.92 -37.22 3.30
CA ASN A 610 3.61 -37.30 4.58
C ASN A 610 2.91 -36.52 5.71
N CYS A 611 1.83 -35.80 5.42
CA CYS A 611 1.22 -34.84 6.34
C CYS A 611 0.72 -35.50 7.64
N SER A 612 0.25 -36.75 7.58
CA SER A 612 -0.16 -37.47 8.78
C SER A 612 0.99 -37.64 9.79
N GLN A 613 2.20 -37.95 9.30
CA GLN A 613 3.39 -38.08 10.15
C GLN A 613 3.83 -36.70 10.64
N ILE A 614 3.93 -35.72 9.74
CA ILE A 614 4.31 -34.34 10.06
C ILE A 614 3.40 -33.77 11.16
N LYS A 615 2.08 -33.91 11.01
CA LYS A 615 1.08 -33.41 11.96
C LYS A 615 1.21 -34.10 13.33
N ALA A 616 1.49 -35.41 13.36
CA ALA A 616 1.72 -36.14 14.60
C ALA A 616 3.01 -35.69 15.32
N GLU A 617 4.10 -35.51 14.60
CA GLU A 617 5.39 -35.04 15.13
C GLU A 617 5.30 -33.61 15.67
N ASN A 618 4.64 -32.72 14.92
CA ASN A 618 4.39 -31.34 15.34
C ASN A 618 3.44 -31.29 16.55
N LYS A 619 2.36 -32.07 16.55
CA LYS A 619 1.43 -32.16 17.68
C LYS A 619 2.11 -32.63 18.96
N ALA A 620 3.02 -33.60 18.89
CA ALA A 620 3.81 -34.05 20.04
C ALA A 620 4.68 -32.93 20.66
N GLN A 621 5.04 -31.93 19.86
CA GLN A 621 5.80 -30.75 20.27
C GLN A 621 4.92 -29.53 20.54
N ASN A 622 3.59 -29.67 20.50
CA ASN A 622 2.63 -28.57 20.57
C ASN A 622 2.87 -27.49 19.49
N LEU A 623 3.28 -27.92 18.29
CA LEU A 623 3.40 -27.09 17.09
C LEU A 623 2.18 -27.25 16.16
N TYR A 624 1.61 -26.12 15.75
CA TYR A 624 0.46 -26.05 14.84
C TYR A 624 0.94 -26.12 13.38
N THR A 625 0.53 -27.15 12.65
CA THR A 625 1.00 -27.39 11.27
C THR A 625 0.22 -26.53 10.28
N SER A 626 0.88 -25.58 9.63
CA SER A 626 0.28 -24.66 8.66
C SER A 626 0.82 -24.93 7.26
N LYS A 627 -0.01 -24.89 6.22
CA LYS A 627 0.44 -24.94 4.81
C LYS A 627 0.03 -23.67 4.10
N SER A 628 1.02 -22.87 3.70
CA SER A 628 0.80 -21.77 2.77
C SER A 628 0.62 -22.33 1.38
N MET A 629 -0.48 -21.95 0.73
CA MET A 629 -0.74 -22.15 -0.69
C MET A 629 -0.87 -20.80 -1.40
N ALA A 630 -0.45 -19.72 -0.76
CA ALA A 630 -0.30 -18.40 -1.37
C ALA A 630 0.92 -18.35 -2.30
N THR A 631 1.02 -17.29 -3.09
CA THR A 631 2.17 -17.04 -3.98
C THR A 631 2.59 -15.58 -3.85
N SER A 632 3.87 -15.29 -4.09
CA SER A 632 4.35 -13.90 -4.16
C SER A 632 4.46 -13.44 -5.60
N GLU A 633 4.56 -12.12 -5.81
CA GLU A 633 4.94 -11.55 -7.11
C GLU A 633 6.47 -11.55 -7.26
N ASP A 634 6.96 -11.90 -8.44
CA ASP A 634 8.35 -11.68 -8.83
C ASP A 634 8.58 -10.24 -9.33
N MET A 635 9.85 -9.84 -9.34
CA MET A 635 10.25 -8.51 -9.77
C MET A 635 9.97 -8.23 -11.25
N ASN A 636 10.00 -9.25 -12.12
CA ASN A 636 9.74 -9.07 -13.56
C ASN A 636 8.27 -8.74 -13.82
N THR A 637 7.36 -9.34 -13.05
CA THR A 637 5.91 -9.13 -13.06
C THR A 637 5.61 -7.69 -12.65
N ILE A 638 6.17 -7.25 -11.52
CA ILE A 638 6.02 -5.88 -11.03
C ILE A 638 6.60 -4.88 -12.05
N LEU A 639 7.80 -5.13 -12.58
CA LEU A 639 8.44 -4.22 -13.54
C LEU A 639 7.64 -4.08 -14.83
N TYR A 640 7.19 -5.20 -15.42
CA TYR A 640 6.32 -5.16 -16.60
C TYR A 640 5.04 -4.37 -16.31
N SER A 641 4.35 -4.69 -15.22
CA SER A 641 3.11 -4.01 -14.84
C SER A 641 3.31 -2.51 -14.62
N LEU A 642 4.42 -2.11 -14.00
CA LEU A 642 4.80 -0.70 -13.81
C LEU A 642 4.98 0.02 -15.17
N LEU A 643 5.71 -0.59 -16.11
CA LEU A 643 5.96 0.01 -17.42
C LEU A 643 4.67 0.20 -18.21
N VAL A 644 3.78 -0.80 -18.21
CA VAL A 644 2.48 -0.72 -18.89
C VAL A 644 1.61 0.39 -18.31
N ASN A 645 1.58 0.55 -16.97
CA ASN A 645 0.73 1.54 -16.32
C ASN A 645 1.24 2.97 -16.45
N PHE A 646 2.57 3.18 -16.50
CA PHE A 646 3.16 4.50 -16.39
C PHE A 646 3.95 4.97 -17.62
N LEU A 647 4.23 4.08 -18.59
CA LEU A 647 4.86 4.42 -19.88
C LEU A 647 4.11 3.81 -21.08
N PRO A 648 2.81 4.09 -21.25
CA PRO A 648 2.03 3.50 -22.34
C PRO A 648 2.42 4.02 -23.73
N ASP A 649 3.24 5.08 -23.82
CA ASP A 649 3.59 5.73 -25.07
C ASP A 649 4.24 4.76 -26.08
N GLN A 650 3.96 4.98 -27.37
CA GLN A 650 4.44 4.12 -28.46
C GLN A 650 5.97 3.94 -28.45
N GLN A 651 6.72 4.95 -28.01
CA GLN A 651 8.18 4.90 -27.91
C GLN A 651 8.71 3.84 -26.92
N TYR A 652 7.90 3.39 -25.95
CA TYR A 652 8.27 2.39 -24.94
C TYR A 652 7.78 0.98 -25.27
N GLN A 653 7.08 0.78 -26.38
CA GLN A 653 6.45 -0.50 -26.71
C GLN A 653 7.46 -1.63 -26.84
N ASP A 654 8.62 -1.40 -27.46
CA ASP A 654 9.68 -2.41 -27.56
C ASP A 654 10.24 -2.80 -26.18
N THR A 655 10.31 -1.85 -25.24
CA THR A 655 10.75 -2.12 -23.86
C THR A 655 9.68 -2.90 -23.10
N ILE A 656 8.41 -2.51 -23.23
CA ILE A 656 7.28 -3.22 -22.63
C ILE A 656 7.24 -4.66 -23.12
N LEU A 657 7.37 -4.90 -24.42
CA LEU A 657 7.38 -6.24 -25.01
C LEU A 657 8.55 -7.08 -24.49
N LYS A 658 9.74 -6.48 -24.34
CA LYS A 658 10.91 -7.17 -23.78
C LYS A 658 10.72 -7.56 -22.31
N GLU A 659 10.17 -6.66 -21.48
CA GLU A 659 9.89 -7.00 -20.08
C GLU A 659 8.71 -7.97 -19.94
N GLN A 660 7.74 -7.93 -20.86
CA GLN A 660 6.68 -8.94 -20.95
C GLN A 660 7.26 -10.33 -21.22
N GLU A 661 8.20 -10.45 -22.16
CA GLU A 661 8.85 -11.72 -22.49
C GLU A 661 9.61 -12.28 -21.29
N LYS A 662 10.37 -11.43 -20.58
CA LYS A 662 11.07 -11.83 -19.35
C LYS A 662 10.11 -12.29 -18.26
N CYS A 663 9.05 -11.52 -18.01
CA CYS A 663 8.02 -11.89 -17.04
C CYS A 663 7.34 -13.20 -17.42
N SER A 664 6.86 -13.35 -18.66
CA SER A 664 6.20 -14.59 -19.07
C SER A 664 7.11 -15.81 -18.99
N SER A 665 8.42 -15.64 -19.22
CA SER A 665 9.42 -16.70 -19.12
C SER A 665 9.76 -17.08 -17.68
N SER A 666 9.61 -16.18 -16.70
CA SER A 666 9.96 -16.47 -15.30
C SER A 666 9.04 -17.52 -14.65
N PHE A 667 7.82 -17.69 -15.17
CA PHE A 667 6.87 -18.70 -14.69
C PHE A 667 7.22 -20.14 -15.11
N GLN A 668 8.19 -20.33 -16.02
CA GLN A 668 8.62 -21.65 -16.51
C GLN A 668 7.48 -22.53 -17.06
N ILE A 669 6.39 -21.93 -17.51
CA ILE A 669 5.26 -22.62 -18.13
C ILE A 669 5.53 -22.74 -19.64
N PRO A 670 5.43 -23.95 -20.24
CA PRO A 670 5.66 -24.14 -21.67
C PRO A 670 4.84 -23.18 -22.52
N ASP A 671 5.51 -22.51 -23.47
CA ASP A 671 4.93 -21.60 -24.45
C ASP A 671 4.10 -20.43 -23.88
N ASN A 672 4.25 -20.13 -22.59
CA ASN A 672 3.52 -19.05 -21.95
C ASN A 672 3.95 -17.68 -22.50
N LYS A 673 2.94 -16.85 -22.80
CA LYS A 673 3.12 -15.45 -23.22
C LYS A 673 2.45 -14.46 -22.27
N PHE A 674 1.79 -14.98 -21.23
CA PHE A 674 1.09 -14.17 -20.26
C PHE A 674 2.05 -13.60 -19.23
N CYS A 675 1.91 -12.31 -18.99
CA CYS A 675 2.46 -11.67 -17.80
C CYS A 675 1.29 -11.06 -17.00
N PRO A 676 1.06 -11.47 -15.75
CA PRO A 676 0.01 -10.94 -14.90
C PRO A 676 0.23 -9.46 -14.60
N MET A 677 -0.87 -8.70 -14.43
CA MET A 677 -0.79 -7.25 -14.16
C MET A 677 -0.92 -6.91 -12.68
N THR A 678 -1.46 -7.83 -11.87
CA THR A 678 -1.74 -7.63 -10.44
C THR A 678 -1.45 -8.89 -9.63
N LEU A 679 -1.28 -8.73 -8.32
CA LEU A 679 -0.95 -9.84 -7.43
C LEU A 679 -2.10 -10.84 -7.37
N LEU A 680 -3.34 -10.36 -7.48
CA LEU A 680 -4.52 -11.22 -7.61
C LEU A 680 -4.46 -12.07 -8.87
N ASP A 681 -3.96 -11.56 -10.00
CA ASP A 681 -3.83 -12.34 -11.22
C ASP A 681 -2.83 -13.49 -11.05
N VAL A 682 -1.70 -13.23 -10.38
CA VAL A 682 -0.72 -14.25 -10.00
C VAL A 682 -1.35 -15.28 -9.05
N GLY A 683 -2.08 -14.83 -8.02
CA GLY A 683 -2.79 -15.70 -7.08
C GLY A 683 -3.82 -16.61 -7.77
N ASN A 684 -4.61 -16.10 -8.71
CA ASN A 684 -5.56 -16.92 -9.49
C ASN A 684 -4.85 -17.96 -10.37
N TRP A 685 -3.68 -17.60 -10.89
CA TRP A 685 -2.88 -18.52 -11.67
C TRP A 685 -2.32 -19.64 -10.82
N ALA A 686 -1.78 -19.32 -9.64
CA ALA A 686 -1.40 -20.33 -8.66
C ALA A 686 -2.60 -21.23 -8.30
N ASN A 687 -3.77 -20.64 -8.00
CA ASN A 687 -4.99 -21.37 -7.67
C ASN A 687 -5.43 -22.35 -8.78
N TYR A 688 -5.25 -21.98 -10.06
CA TYR A 688 -5.57 -22.86 -11.18
C TYR A 688 -4.81 -24.18 -11.16
N TYR A 689 -3.55 -24.19 -10.71
CA TYR A 689 -2.77 -25.43 -10.59
C TYR A 689 -2.87 -26.06 -9.20
N LYS A 690 -2.99 -25.26 -8.13
CA LYS A 690 -3.11 -25.75 -6.75
C LYS A 690 -4.42 -26.49 -6.47
N GLN A 691 -5.48 -26.27 -7.26
CA GLN A 691 -6.69 -27.11 -7.19
C GLN A 691 -6.39 -28.58 -7.50
N LEU A 692 -5.38 -28.88 -8.34
CA LEU A 692 -5.02 -30.25 -8.72
C LEU A 692 -4.46 -31.02 -7.52
N THR A 693 -3.51 -30.43 -6.80
CA THR A 693 -2.86 -31.09 -5.66
C THR A 693 -3.83 -31.28 -4.49
N LEU A 694 -4.74 -30.32 -4.26
CA LEU A 694 -5.83 -30.47 -3.29
C LEU A 694 -6.79 -31.61 -3.65
N ASP A 695 -7.19 -31.72 -4.92
CA ASP A 695 -8.12 -32.76 -5.35
C ASP A 695 -7.49 -34.15 -5.30
N ILE A 696 -6.22 -34.27 -5.71
CA ILE A 696 -5.44 -35.50 -5.57
C ILE A 696 -5.32 -35.89 -4.10
N ALA A 697 -4.99 -34.96 -3.21
CA ALA A 697 -4.90 -35.22 -1.78
C ALA A 697 -6.24 -35.68 -1.20
N LEU A 698 -7.34 -35.05 -1.60
CA LEU A 698 -8.68 -35.42 -1.16
C LEU A 698 -9.09 -36.83 -1.64
N ASN A 699 -8.87 -37.13 -2.93
CA ASN A 699 -9.24 -38.40 -3.55
C ASN A 699 -8.42 -39.57 -3.01
N ASN A 700 -7.15 -39.35 -2.70
CA ASN A 700 -6.28 -40.33 -2.05
C ASN A 700 -6.45 -40.36 -0.52
N LYS A 701 -7.36 -39.55 0.04
CA LYS A 701 -7.66 -39.47 1.47
C LYS A 701 -6.42 -39.16 2.32
N TYR A 702 -5.50 -38.36 1.78
CA TYR A 702 -4.36 -37.87 2.54
C TYR A 702 -4.81 -36.96 3.68
N THR A 703 -4.02 -36.92 4.75
CA THR A 703 -4.30 -36.03 5.89
C THR A 703 -3.96 -34.60 5.50
N PHE A 704 -4.78 -33.65 5.96
CA PHE A 704 -4.54 -32.23 5.75
C PHE A 704 -3.86 -31.63 7.00
N PRO A 705 -3.05 -30.57 6.83
CA PRO A 705 -2.44 -29.83 7.94
C PRO A 705 -3.52 -29.13 8.78
N ASN A 706 -3.12 -28.54 9.91
CA ASN A 706 -4.09 -27.87 10.77
C ASN A 706 -4.80 -26.69 10.10
N ASN A 707 -4.11 -25.99 9.21
CA ASN A 707 -4.75 -25.06 8.31
C ASN A 707 -4.07 -25.06 6.92
N ILE A 708 -4.84 -24.68 5.91
CA ILE A 708 -4.34 -24.38 4.56
C ILE A 708 -4.90 -23.03 4.15
N PHE A 709 -4.06 -22.09 3.74
CA PHE A 709 -4.49 -20.75 3.36
C PHE A 709 -4.10 -20.36 1.94
N PHE A 710 -4.93 -19.53 1.32
CA PHE A 710 -4.83 -19.15 -0.09
C PHE A 710 -5.03 -17.65 -0.32
N ASP A 711 -4.53 -17.18 -1.45
CA ASP A 711 -4.97 -15.92 -2.07
C ASP A 711 -6.33 -16.09 -2.74
N GLN A 712 -7.06 -14.99 -2.82
CA GLN A 712 -8.31 -14.86 -3.57
C GLN A 712 -9.39 -15.87 -3.17
N ILE A 713 -9.72 -15.87 -1.86
CA ILE A 713 -10.94 -16.52 -1.37
C ILE A 713 -12.16 -15.86 -2.01
N TYR A 714 -13.13 -16.68 -2.38
CA TYR A 714 -14.30 -16.27 -3.13
C TYR A 714 -15.59 -16.89 -2.61
N TYR A 715 -16.71 -16.38 -3.09
CA TYR A 715 -18.04 -16.77 -2.66
C TYR A 715 -18.28 -18.29 -2.78
N GLU A 716 -19.15 -18.78 -1.90
CA GLU A 716 -19.48 -20.20 -1.71
C GLU A 716 -18.28 -21.06 -1.28
N GLY A 717 -17.38 -20.48 -0.49
CA GLY A 717 -16.21 -21.17 0.05
C GLY A 717 -15.28 -21.70 -1.04
N THR A 718 -15.11 -20.92 -2.10
CA THR A 718 -14.27 -21.28 -3.24
C THR A 718 -12.98 -20.46 -3.28
N ILE A 719 -12.02 -20.90 -4.08
CA ILE A 719 -10.94 -20.06 -4.61
C ILE A 719 -11.21 -19.79 -6.08
N LYS A 720 -10.85 -18.61 -6.57
CA LYS A 720 -10.96 -18.29 -8.00
C LYS A 720 -9.77 -18.90 -8.75
N THR A 721 -10.07 -19.60 -9.84
CA THR A 721 -9.07 -20.26 -10.72
C THR A 721 -9.08 -19.68 -12.14
N GLY A 722 -10.07 -18.85 -12.43
CA GLY A 722 -10.28 -18.24 -13.74
C GLY A 722 -9.32 -17.09 -14.06
N ILE A 723 -9.49 -16.53 -15.25
CA ILE A 723 -8.76 -15.35 -15.72
C ILE A 723 -9.52 -14.09 -15.30
N ILE A 724 -8.87 -13.16 -14.60
CA ILE A 724 -9.49 -11.87 -14.20
C ILE A 724 -9.24 -10.78 -15.23
N THR A 725 -7.98 -10.63 -15.66
CA THR A 725 -7.57 -9.57 -16.59
C THR A 725 -7.36 -10.09 -17.99
N GLY A 726 -7.76 -9.29 -18.98
CA GLY A 726 -7.54 -9.57 -20.40
C GLY A 726 -8.86 -9.63 -21.19
N GLU A 727 -8.79 -9.38 -22.49
CA GLU A 727 -9.93 -9.59 -23.38
C GLU A 727 -10.09 -11.09 -23.62
N LEU A 728 -10.96 -11.74 -22.85
CA LEU A 728 -11.48 -13.04 -23.27
C LEU A 728 -12.45 -12.82 -24.42
N GLU A 729 -12.38 -13.69 -25.43
CA GLU A 729 -13.42 -13.77 -26.45
C GLU A 729 -14.77 -14.01 -25.77
N SER A 730 -15.80 -13.28 -26.19
CA SER A 730 -17.14 -13.22 -25.54
C SER A 730 -17.81 -14.58 -25.29
N ASN A 731 -17.33 -15.65 -25.92
CA ASN A 731 -17.84 -17.00 -25.79
C ASN A 731 -17.16 -17.84 -24.68
N LYS A 732 -16.25 -17.26 -23.89
CA LYS A 732 -15.46 -17.96 -22.85
C LYS A 732 -15.81 -17.58 -21.40
N GLN A 733 -17.05 -17.16 -21.14
CA GLN A 733 -17.54 -16.76 -19.80
C GLN A 733 -17.33 -17.82 -18.70
N ASN A 734 -17.23 -19.11 -19.07
CA ASN A 734 -16.94 -20.21 -18.15
C ASN A 734 -15.49 -20.19 -17.62
N GLN A 735 -14.52 -19.65 -18.38
CA GLN A 735 -13.11 -19.56 -17.97
C GLN A 735 -12.87 -18.41 -16.99
N GLU A 736 -13.56 -17.28 -17.17
CA GLU A 736 -13.49 -16.12 -16.26
C GLU A 736 -14.02 -16.43 -14.84
N ASN A 737 -15.07 -17.25 -14.80
CA ASN A 737 -15.82 -17.54 -13.59
C ASN A 737 -15.45 -18.87 -12.94
N SER A 738 -14.39 -19.54 -13.43
CA SER A 738 -13.99 -20.82 -12.87
C SER A 738 -13.49 -20.68 -11.43
N ARG A 739 -13.88 -21.66 -10.61
CA ARG A 739 -13.70 -21.70 -9.16
C ARG A 739 -13.47 -23.14 -8.72
N TYR A 740 -12.85 -23.30 -7.56
CA TYR A 740 -12.65 -24.61 -6.92
C TYR A 740 -13.13 -24.58 -5.46
N SER A 741 -13.78 -25.64 -4.99
CA SER A 741 -14.45 -25.73 -3.68
C SER A 741 -13.52 -25.84 -2.46
N LEU A 742 -12.62 -24.88 -2.22
CA LEU A 742 -11.63 -24.92 -1.14
C LEU A 742 -12.23 -25.32 0.22
N SER A 743 -13.20 -24.57 0.74
CA SER A 743 -13.71 -24.80 2.10
C SER A 743 -14.37 -26.18 2.21
N ALA A 744 -15.13 -26.61 1.20
CA ALA A 744 -15.76 -27.93 1.22
C ALA A 744 -14.72 -29.07 1.16
N VAL A 745 -13.63 -28.90 0.40
CA VAL A 745 -12.53 -29.87 0.31
C VAL A 745 -11.81 -30.01 1.65
N VAL A 746 -11.47 -28.89 2.30
CA VAL A 746 -10.82 -28.90 3.62
C VAL A 746 -11.75 -29.48 4.68
N ILE A 747 -13.02 -29.09 4.73
CA ILE A 747 -14.00 -29.65 5.69
C ILE A 747 -14.21 -31.16 5.43
N LYS A 748 -14.23 -31.58 4.16
CA LYS A 748 -14.31 -32.98 3.78
C LYS A 748 -13.10 -33.80 4.19
N SER A 749 -11.91 -33.19 4.28
CA SER A 749 -10.73 -33.87 4.84
C SER A 749 -10.94 -34.24 6.32
N ASN A 750 -11.59 -33.39 7.13
CA ASN A 750 -11.95 -33.70 8.52
C ASN A 750 -12.98 -34.83 8.58
N TRP A 751 -13.98 -34.79 7.70
CA TRP A 751 -14.93 -35.90 7.55
C TRP A 751 -14.18 -37.20 7.21
N ASN A 752 -13.23 -37.18 6.28
CA ASN A 752 -12.46 -38.36 5.88
C ASN A 752 -11.64 -38.91 7.06
N TYR A 753 -11.03 -38.03 7.85
CA TYR A 753 -10.26 -38.39 9.04
C TYR A 753 -11.11 -39.15 10.08
N VAL A 754 -12.35 -38.71 10.29
CA VAL A 754 -13.27 -39.35 11.26
C VAL A 754 -13.95 -40.58 10.66
N CYS A 755 -14.51 -40.45 9.45
CA CYS A 755 -15.51 -41.37 8.91
C CYS A 755 -14.95 -42.52 8.04
N ASN A 756 -13.66 -42.51 7.70
CA ASN A 756 -13.04 -43.61 6.93
C ASN A 756 -12.43 -44.71 7.80
N LYS A 757 -12.67 -44.73 9.11
CA LYS A 757 -12.20 -45.80 9.99
C LYS A 757 -13.03 -47.08 9.78
N ASP A 758 -12.38 -48.25 9.82
CA ASP A 758 -13.01 -49.57 9.58
C ASP A 758 -14.14 -49.89 10.58
N SER A 759 -14.08 -49.31 11.78
CA SER A 759 -15.14 -49.43 12.78
C SER A 759 -15.50 -48.05 13.34
N LEU A 760 -16.79 -47.71 13.27
CA LEU A 760 -17.36 -46.49 13.85
C LEU A 760 -18.55 -46.84 14.72
N PRO A 761 -18.74 -46.18 15.88
CA PRO A 761 -19.97 -46.28 16.64
C PRO A 761 -21.18 -45.93 15.76
N GLY A 762 -22.31 -46.62 15.97
CA GLY A 762 -23.50 -46.47 15.11
C GLY A 762 -23.98 -45.02 14.96
N LYS A 763 -23.98 -44.24 16.05
CA LYS A 763 -24.33 -42.80 16.02
C LYS A 763 -23.37 -41.98 15.16
N LEU A 764 -22.07 -42.23 15.27
CA LEU A 764 -21.05 -41.52 14.49
C LEU A 764 -21.18 -41.88 13.00
N ARG A 765 -21.46 -43.14 12.69
CA ARG A 765 -21.74 -43.58 11.31
C ARG A 765 -22.95 -42.85 10.71
N THR A 766 -24.04 -42.74 11.46
CA THR A 766 -25.22 -41.97 11.02
C THR A 766 -24.89 -40.51 10.74
N ASN A 767 -24.11 -39.85 11.60
CA ASN A 767 -23.67 -38.47 11.37
C ASN A 767 -22.81 -38.35 10.11
N CYS A 768 -21.91 -39.30 9.89
CA CYS A 768 -21.08 -39.36 8.67
C CYS A 768 -21.95 -39.44 7.42
N ASP A 769 -22.95 -40.33 7.41
CA ASP A 769 -23.84 -40.55 6.26
C ASP A 769 -24.71 -39.32 5.94
N ILE A 770 -25.06 -38.51 6.95
CA ILE A 770 -25.89 -37.30 6.77
C ILE A 770 -25.08 -36.10 6.26
N ILE A 771 -23.85 -35.93 6.76
CA ILE A 771 -22.99 -34.80 6.37
C ILE A 771 -22.38 -35.02 4.98
N LEU A 772 -22.12 -36.27 4.61
CA LEU A 772 -21.45 -36.62 3.35
C LEU A 772 -22.11 -36.00 2.10
N PRO A 773 -23.43 -36.12 1.88
CA PRO A 773 -24.10 -35.49 0.73
C PRO A 773 -24.00 -33.97 0.68
N LEU A 774 -23.95 -33.30 1.84
CA LEU A 774 -23.83 -31.83 1.91
C LEU A 774 -22.46 -31.38 1.37
N LEU A 775 -21.40 -32.11 1.71
CA LEU A 775 -20.05 -31.84 1.24
C LEU A 775 -19.90 -32.23 -0.24
N GLN A 776 -20.40 -33.40 -0.63
CA GLN A 776 -20.31 -33.89 -2.01
C GLN A 776 -21.03 -32.97 -3.00
N THR A 777 -22.21 -32.46 -2.65
CA THR A 777 -22.95 -31.51 -3.50
C THR A 777 -22.14 -30.24 -3.76
N ARG A 778 -21.46 -29.71 -2.73
CA ARG A 778 -20.63 -28.50 -2.85
C ARG A 778 -19.39 -28.74 -3.68
N ILE A 779 -18.65 -29.82 -3.39
CA ILE A 779 -17.46 -30.22 -4.15
C ILE A 779 -17.81 -30.47 -5.62
N LYS A 780 -18.94 -31.14 -5.90
CA LYS A 780 -19.40 -31.39 -7.27
C LYS A 780 -19.79 -30.09 -8.01
N LYS A 781 -20.31 -29.09 -7.30
CA LYS A 781 -20.70 -27.80 -7.88
C LYS A 781 -19.50 -27.04 -8.42
N TYR A 782 -18.38 -27.04 -7.69
CA TYR A 782 -17.12 -26.45 -8.12
C TYR A 782 -15.99 -27.47 -7.98
N SER A 783 -16.04 -28.49 -8.84
CA SER A 783 -15.00 -29.52 -8.96
C SER A 783 -13.75 -28.94 -9.62
N VAL A 784 -12.67 -29.72 -9.68
CA VAL A 784 -11.52 -29.37 -10.53
C VAL A 784 -12.02 -29.04 -11.92
N TYR A 785 -11.60 -27.87 -12.41
CA TYR A 785 -11.84 -27.44 -13.77
C TYR A 785 -10.55 -26.85 -14.33
N THR A 786 -9.97 -27.58 -15.28
CA THR A 786 -8.85 -27.15 -16.10
C THR A 786 -9.34 -26.79 -17.50
N PHE A 787 -8.61 -25.92 -18.18
CA PHE A 787 -8.88 -25.54 -19.56
C PHE A 787 -7.59 -25.12 -20.26
N GLU A 788 -7.47 -25.45 -21.55
CA GLU A 788 -6.31 -25.07 -22.35
C GLU A 788 -6.44 -23.61 -22.82
N ASN A 789 -5.53 -22.77 -22.37
CA ASN A 789 -5.35 -21.39 -22.82
C ASN A 789 -3.88 -20.94 -22.65
N ILE A 790 -3.06 -21.30 -23.63
CA ILE A 790 -1.62 -21.00 -23.71
C ILE A 790 -1.30 -19.50 -23.55
N ASN A 791 -2.19 -18.62 -24.02
CA ASN A 791 -2.01 -17.16 -23.94
C ASN A 791 -2.13 -16.61 -22.51
N TYR A 792 -2.71 -17.40 -21.60
CA TYR A 792 -2.83 -17.10 -20.17
C TYR A 792 -2.07 -18.12 -19.31
N GLY A 793 -1.20 -18.90 -19.95
CA GLY A 793 -0.44 -19.99 -19.33
C GLY A 793 -1.30 -20.97 -18.55
N ARG A 794 -2.48 -21.30 -19.11
CA ARG A 794 -3.36 -22.37 -18.60
C ARG A 794 -3.18 -23.57 -19.49
N LEU A 795 -2.64 -24.64 -18.95
CA LEU A 795 -2.37 -25.88 -19.68
C LEU A 795 -3.09 -27.03 -18.96
N GLU A 796 -3.84 -27.86 -19.69
CA GLU A 796 -4.59 -28.97 -19.08
C GLU A 796 -3.68 -30.13 -18.66
N ASN A 797 -2.59 -30.35 -19.41
CA ASN A 797 -1.69 -31.48 -19.24
C ASN A 797 -0.37 -31.11 -18.54
N TRP A 798 -0.35 -29.99 -17.82
CA TRP A 798 0.80 -29.50 -17.08
C TRP A 798 0.34 -28.98 -15.70
N PRO A 799 1.16 -29.07 -14.63
CA PRO A 799 2.44 -29.75 -14.55
C PRO A 799 2.32 -31.25 -14.85
N GLN A 800 3.39 -31.86 -15.36
CA GLN A 800 3.36 -33.28 -15.74
C GLN A 800 3.11 -34.12 -14.49
N GLN A 801 2.02 -34.90 -14.53
CA GLN A 801 1.67 -35.87 -13.51
C GLN A 801 2.49 -37.14 -13.80
N ASN A 802 3.65 -37.27 -13.15
CA ASN A 802 4.47 -38.48 -13.25
C ASN A 802 3.86 -39.65 -12.48
#